data_AF-A0A5C9A137-F1
#
_entry.id   AF-A0A5C9A137-F1
#
_cell.length_a   1.000
_cell.length_b   1.000
_cell.length_c   1.000
_cell.angle_alpha   90.00
_cell.angle_beta   90.00
_cell.angle_gamma   90.00
#
_symmetry.space_group_name_H-M   'P 1'
#
loop_
_entity.id
_entity.type
_entity.pdbx_description
1 polymer ?
#
loop_
_entity_poly.entity_id
_entity_poly.type
_entity_poly.pdbx_seq_one_letter_code
_entity_poly.pdbx_strand_id
1 'polypeptide(L)'
;MRLTPLLSLPLSVSIAVILSLPGSSQGSEPESCQWEACVSQSPGGARHYASIDAALAAGREANTRPWRIHIAPGEYREKLVVDYPGVQLIGAGRERSVIHYDAYAGQLRPGATGPNDTWTTWGSATLIIRAPDFRAAHLTIENRFDYLANDALPKAQRIRHSQAVAVMTDVGSDRAAFEDVAIHGYQDTLFLLAGRSLIRNSLVSGNVDFIFGAGTGLFIDSEIRMRTRASTQQTWGYLTAPSTDIDSDYGLVFLRCRLTREPGVPDHSTSLGRPWHPTTTFADGRYADPDAIGSAVFIDTWMDRHIQPQGWSDMGGTAKNGRRIRFPPQDARFFEYRSRGPGAVANADRRQLDDQQAQAYDARRIIAPWHLRFPYPLPRENAPYTPQAELEKYAQQWPGLSLAGTDGIAGIQAVRNVAYAQTGTRELAADLYTPAPAASPLPGVILVHGGGWRSGSRSHLAPLAARLAARGYAAAAVDYRLSGEALYPAAVLDIRRAVQWLREQSLVPVDSGRIALLGASAGGHLAALAGAAGTPEVLQPSQLDRSAPGVQAIVDLDGVVDLTSEAARYYEDSPAKPSAFGLWIGGRYAEFPELWAQASPLRYAGASTPPTLFVNSARPRFRAGRDAYMEKLAAAGVETRAVELADTPHTFWLFERWLDSASDEIARFLDAAMPPAD
;
A
#
# COMPACT_ATOMS: atom_id res chain seq x y z
N MET A 1 33.57 7.99 -93.89
CA MET A 1 33.48 6.67 -94.56
C MET A 1 33.63 5.61 -93.48
N ARG A 2 32.81 4.57 -93.51
CA ARG A 2 32.58 3.57 -92.46
C ARG A 2 33.84 3.13 -91.70
N LEU A 3 33.72 2.98 -90.39
CA LEU A 3 33.85 1.70 -89.65
C LEU A 3 33.92 1.99 -88.15
N THR A 4 33.04 1.31 -87.41
CA THR A 4 33.15 1.06 -85.97
C THR A 4 34.49 0.40 -85.64
N PRO A 5 34.94 0.54 -84.39
CA PRO A 5 35.01 -0.69 -83.58
C PRO A 5 34.55 -0.52 -82.13
N LEU A 6 34.22 -1.67 -81.57
CA LEU A 6 33.68 -1.93 -80.25
C LEU A 6 34.77 -2.32 -79.25
N LEU A 7 34.49 -1.99 -77.99
CA LEU A 7 34.79 -2.72 -76.75
C LEU A 7 36.25 -2.88 -76.29
N SER A 8 36.59 -2.17 -75.22
CA SER A 8 36.71 -2.77 -73.88
C SER A 8 37.06 -1.69 -72.84
N LEU A 9 36.46 -1.76 -71.65
CA LEU A 9 36.94 -1.13 -70.41
C LEU A 9 36.17 -1.72 -69.21
N PRO A 10 36.85 -2.04 -68.11
CA PRO A 10 36.23 -2.05 -66.80
C PRO A 10 36.90 -1.06 -65.83
N LEU A 11 36.14 -0.81 -64.76
CA LEU A 11 36.46 -0.26 -63.44
C LEU A 11 36.35 1.26 -63.18
N SER A 12 35.39 1.52 -62.26
CA SER A 12 35.48 2.41 -61.08
C SER A 12 35.29 3.91 -61.31
N VAL A 13 34.61 4.69 -60.46
CA VAL A 13 33.80 4.56 -59.24
C VAL A 13 33.01 5.88 -59.20
N SER A 14 31.71 5.86 -58.88
CA SER A 14 30.99 7.07 -58.48
C SER A 14 29.99 6.76 -57.38
N ILE A 15 30.23 7.33 -56.20
CA ILE A 15 29.33 7.35 -55.04
C ILE A 15 28.13 8.25 -55.38
N ALA A 16 26.92 7.70 -55.26
CA ALA A 16 25.69 8.47 -55.32
C ALA A 16 24.94 8.34 -53.98
N VAL A 17 24.80 9.47 -53.30
CA VAL A 17 23.96 9.66 -52.11
C VAL A 17 22.50 9.52 -52.56
N ILE A 18 21.79 8.51 -52.04
CA ILE A 18 20.34 8.37 -52.21
C ILE A 18 19.67 9.01 -50.99
N LEU A 19 18.97 10.11 -51.23
CA LEU A 19 17.99 10.70 -50.33
C LEU A 19 16.84 9.70 -50.11
N SER A 20 16.80 9.06 -48.95
CA SER A 20 15.64 8.32 -48.47
C SER A 20 14.59 9.31 -47.97
N LEU A 21 13.44 9.35 -48.66
CA LEU A 21 12.23 10.02 -48.18
C LEU A 21 11.84 9.45 -46.80
N PRO A 22 11.38 10.28 -45.84
CA PRO A 22 10.89 9.77 -44.57
C PRO A 22 9.64 8.93 -44.83
N GLY A 23 9.74 7.64 -44.52
CA GLY A 23 8.59 6.76 -44.44
C GLY A 23 7.61 7.32 -43.42
N SER A 24 6.36 7.46 -43.82
CA SER A 24 5.25 7.73 -42.94
C SER A 24 5.24 6.69 -41.82
N SER A 25 5.61 7.10 -40.61
CA SER A 25 5.31 6.35 -39.41
C SER A 25 3.79 6.23 -39.33
N GLN A 26 3.25 5.04 -39.59
CA GLN A 26 1.93 4.70 -39.09
C GLN A 26 2.04 4.83 -37.56
N GLY A 27 1.49 5.92 -37.03
CA GLY A 27 1.34 6.08 -35.59
C GLY A 27 0.57 4.87 -35.06
N SER A 28 1.14 4.22 -34.06
CA SER A 28 0.39 3.28 -33.22
C SER A 28 -0.93 3.96 -32.84
N GLU A 29 -2.08 3.33 -33.12
CA GLU A 29 -3.35 3.83 -32.61
C GLU A 29 -3.22 4.05 -31.10
N PRO A 30 -3.67 5.19 -30.55
CA PRO A 30 -3.62 5.42 -29.12
C PRO A 30 -4.38 4.29 -28.41
N GLU A 31 -3.76 3.66 -27.41
CA GLU A 31 -4.39 2.63 -26.60
C GLU A 31 -5.78 3.10 -26.14
N SER A 32 -6.80 2.29 -26.39
CA SER A 32 -8.18 2.64 -26.00
C SER A 32 -8.28 2.91 -24.49
N CYS A 33 -8.90 4.04 -24.11
CA CYS A 33 -9.10 4.39 -22.70
C CYS A 33 -9.99 3.34 -22.02
N GLN A 34 -9.44 2.61 -21.05
CA GLN A 34 -10.14 1.56 -20.29
C GLN A 34 -11.04 2.12 -19.17
N TRP A 35 -11.01 3.44 -18.96
CA TRP A 35 -11.71 4.14 -17.88
C TRP A 35 -12.87 4.98 -18.45
N GLU A 36 -13.68 5.59 -17.58
CA GLU A 36 -14.67 6.57 -18.05
C GLU A 36 -13.98 7.79 -18.69
N ALA A 37 -12.82 8.19 -18.18
CA ALA A 37 -11.95 9.19 -18.78
C ALA A 37 -10.47 8.91 -18.56
N CYS A 38 -9.64 9.25 -19.55
CA CYS A 38 -8.18 9.20 -19.47
C CYS A 38 -7.60 10.58 -19.77
N VAL A 39 -6.72 11.07 -18.90
CA VAL A 39 -6.08 12.38 -19.02
C VAL A 39 -4.61 12.18 -19.34
N SER A 40 -4.11 12.85 -20.38
CA SER A 40 -2.70 12.85 -20.76
C SER A 40 -2.33 14.15 -21.47
N GLN A 41 -1.03 14.47 -21.55
CA GLN A 41 -0.55 15.66 -22.26
C GLN A 41 -0.71 15.56 -23.79
N SER A 42 -0.97 14.36 -24.31
CA SER A 42 -1.19 14.11 -25.74
C SER A 42 -2.40 13.19 -25.91
N PRO A 43 -3.62 13.72 -25.68
CA PRO A 43 -4.82 12.90 -25.76
C PRO A 43 -5.07 12.44 -27.19
N GLY A 44 -5.40 11.16 -27.36
CA GLY A 44 -5.75 10.58 -28.66
C GLY A 44 -6.89 9.59 -28.52
N GLY A 45 -7.96 9.76 -29.31
CA GLY A 45 -9.11 8.86 -29.34
C GLY A 45 -10.22 9.22 -28.33
N ALA A 46 -11.30 8.44 -28.35
CA ALA A 46 -12.47 8.67 -27.51
C ALA A 46 -12.15 8.55 -26.01
N ARG A 47 -12.80 9.37 -25.17
CA ARG A 47 -12.61 9.46 -23.70
C ARG A 47 -11.22 9.92 -23.26
N HIS A 48 -10.39 10.42 -24.17
CA HIS A 48 -9.12 11.07 -23.82
C HIS A 48 -9.28 12.59 -23.73
N TYR A 49 -8.73 13.17 -22.67
CA TYR A 49 -8.83 14.60 -22.37
C TYR A 49 -7.44 15.20 -22.16
N ALA A 50 -7.25 16.44 -22.60
CA ALA A 50 -6.01 17.18 -22.42
C ALA A 50 -5.82 17.68 -20.97
N SER A 51 -6.90 17.78 -20.21
CA SER A 51 -6.91 18.30 -18.83
C SER A 51 -7.88 17.51 -17.94
N ILE A 52 -7.61 17.55 -16.64
CA ILE A 52 -8.46 16.93 -15.62
C ILE A 52 -9.80 17.67 -15.54
N ASP A 53 -9.78 19.00 -15.66
CA ASP A 53 -11.00 19.83 -15.68
C ASP A 53 -11.94 19.44 -16.84
N ALA A 54 -11.41 19.20 -18.04
CA ALA A 54 -12.22 18.75 -19.17
C ALA A 54 -12.82 17.35 -18.95
N ALA A 55 -12.06 16.44 -18.33
CA ALA A 55 -12.57 15.12 -17.93
C ALA A 55 -13.66 15.22 -16.84
N LEU A 56 -13.53 16.16 -15.92
CA LEU A 56 -14.55 16.45 -14.91
C LEU A 56 -15.81 17.05 -15.53
N ALA A 57 -15.69 17.97 -16.49
CA ALA A 57 -16.82 18.54 -17.23
C ALA A 57 -17.60 17.44 -17.97
N ALA A 58 -16.90 16.56 -18.68
CA ALA A 58 -17.54 15.43 -19.36
C ALA A 58 -18.26 14.48 -18.39
N GLY A 59 -17.69 14.21 -17.22
CA GLY A 59 -18.33 13.37 -16.20
C GLY A 59 -19.57 14.00 -15.55
N ARG A 60 -19.68 15.33 -15.59
CA ARG A 60 -20.89 16.04 -15.19
C ARG A 60 -22.00 15.84 -16.21
N GLU A 61 -21.69 16.01 -17.49
CA GLU A 61 -22.64 15.83 -18.59
C GLU A 61 -23.11 14.38 -18.71
N ALA A 62 -22.19 13.42 -18.59
CA ALA A 62 -22.50 12.00 -18.69
C ALA A 62 -23.31 11.47 -17.49
N ASN A 63 -23.24 12.15 -16.34
CA ASN A 63 -23.92 11.81 -15.09
C ASN A 63 -23.77 10.33 -14.66
N THR A 64 -22.64 9.69 -15.01
CA THR A 64 -22.35 8.29 -14.71
C THR A 64 -21.59 8.18 -13.39
N ARG A 65 -21.91 7.19 -12.56
CA ARG A 65 -21.36 7.03 -11.20
C ARG A 65 -20.98 5.57 -10.93
N PRO A 66 -19.74 5.26 -10.52
CA PRO A 66 -18.62 6.20 -10.34
C PRO A 66 -18.11 6.78 -11.68
N TRP A 67 -17.49 7.96 -11.63
CA TRP A 67 -16.78 8.55 -12.77
C TRP A 67 -15.28 8.46 -12.51
N ARG A 68 -14.59 7.52 -13.18
CA ARG A 68 -13.16 7.26 -12.95
C ARG A 68 -12.32 7.95 -14.01
N ILE A 69 -11.37 8.77 -13.55
CA ILE A 69 -10.44 9.52 -14.36
C ILE A 69 -9.04 8.94 -14.10
N HIS A 70 -8.49 8.25 -15.09
CA HIS A 70 -7.10 7.83 -15.06
C HIS A 70 -6.21 8.98 -15.53
N ILE A 71 -5.23 9.36 -14.72
CA ILE A 71 -4.30 10.45 -14.97
C ILE A 71 -2.94 9.82 -15.32
N ALA A 72 -2.51 9.98 -16.57
CA ALA A 72 -1.23 9.49 -17.04
C ALA A 72 -0.05 10.16 -16.29
N PRO A 73 1.19 9.67 -16.46
CA PRO A 73 2.35 10.38 -15.97
C PRO A 73 2.43 11.80 -16.57
N GLY A 74 2.68 12.79 -15.73
CA GLY A 74 2.78 14.19 -16.10
C GLY A 74 2.55 15.14 -14.92
N GLU A 75 2.90 16.41 -15.14
CA GLU A 75 2.52 17.52 -14.28
C GLU A 75 1.33 18.26 -14.88
N TYR A 76 0.30 18.48 -14.06
CA TYR A 76 -0.97 19.07 -14.42
C TYR A 76 -1.17 20.33 -13.59
N ARG A 77 -0.83 21.50 -14.18
CA ARG A 77 -1.03 22.79 -13.53
C ARG A 77 -2.50 23.22 -13.62
N GLU A 78 -3.33 22.68 -12.75
CA GLU A 78 -4.79 22.86 -12.77
C GLU A 78 -5.32 23.19 -11.37
N LYS A 79 -6.32 24.07 -11.32
CA LYS A 79 -7.12 24.33 -10.12
C LYS A 79 -8.49 23.69 -10.32
N LEU A 80 -8.81 22.70 -9.50
CA LEU A 80 -9.93 21.79 -9.73
C LEU A 80 -11.04 21.96 -8.70
N VAL A 81 -12.29 21.80 -9.15
CA VAL A 81 -13.46 21.73 -8.29
C VAL A 81 -14.26 20.46 -8.63
N VAL A 82 -14.45 19.61 -7.63
CA VAL A 82 -15.35 18.44 -7.70
C VAL A 82 -16.60 18.75 -6.91
N ASP A 83 -17.73 18.85 -7.56
CA ASP A 83 -19.02 19.27 -6.99
C ASP A 83 -20.17 18.33 -7.39
N TYR A 84 -19.84 17.13 -7.86
CA TYR A 84 -20.79 16.04 -8.09
C TYR A 84 -20.23 14.72 -7.54
N PRO A 85 -21.10 13.78 -7.11
CA PRO A 85 -20.66 12.63 -6.32
C PRO A 85 -19.86 11.61 -7.14
N GLY A 86 -19.10 10.76 -6.45
CA GLY A 86 -18.54 9.54 -7.03
C GLY A 86 -17.40 9.73 -8.04
N VAL A 87 -16.77 10.91 -8.07
CA VAL A 87 -15.53 11.17 -8.84
C VAL A 87 -14.36 10.40 -8.24
N GLN A 88 -13.57 9.77 -9.10
CA GLN A 88 -12.35 9.07 -8.71
C GLN A 88 -11.16 9.52 -9.59
N LEU A 89 -10.13 10.09 -8.98
CA LEU A 89 -8.88 10.47 -9.64
C LEU A 89 -7.82 9.40 -9.37
N ILE A 90 -7.29 8.77 -10.41
CA ILE A 90 -6.35 7.64 -10.28
C ILE A 90 -5.10 7.97 -11.09
N GLY A 91 -3.98 8.23 -10.43
CA GLY A 91 -2.71 8.50 -11.09
C GLY A 91 -1.92 7.24 -11.45
N ALA A 92 -0.87 7.43 -12.23
CA ALA A 92 0.10 6.39 -12.59
C ALA A 92 1.13 6.09 -11.49
N GLY A 93 1.04 6.78 -10.34
CA GLY A 93 1.96 6.71 -9.20
C GLY A 93 2.20 8.10 -8.60
N ARG A 94 2.46 8.18 -7.29
CA ARG A 94 2.66 9.45 -6.56
C ARG A 94 3.71 10.37 -7.21
N GLU A 95 4.82 9.81 -7.66
CA GLU A 95 5.90 10.59 -8.28
C GLU A 95 5.71 10.80 -9.79
N ARG A 96 4.66 10.22 -10.37
CA ARG A 96 4.44 10.19 -11.82
C ARG A 96 3.32 11.10 -12.25
N SER A 97 2.26 11.21 -11.47
CA SER A 97 1.09 12.04 -11.78
C SER A 97 0.93 13.12 -10.70
N VAL A 98 1.22 14.36 -11.06
CA VAL A 98 1.24 15.50 -10.13
C VAL A 98 0.22 16.55 -10.55
N ILE A 99 -0.74 16.82 -9.68
CA ILE A 99 -1.69 17.93 -9.82
C ILE A 99 -1.16 19.08 -8.98
N HIS A 100 -0.95 20.26 -9.57
CA HIS A 100 -0.44 21.38 -8.81
C HIS A 100 -1.04 22.73 -9.22
N TYR A 101 -1.05 23.65 -8.28
CA TYR A 101 -1.31 25.08 -8.51
C TYR A 101 -0.50 25.89 -7.51
N ASP A 102 -0.50 27.22 -7.60
CA ASP A 102 0.39 28.10 -6.81
C ASP A 102 -0.35 29.29 -6.18
N ALA A 103 -1.66 29.13 -5.93
CA ALA A 103 -2.48 30.17 -5.34
C ALA A 103 -2.24 30.29 -3.83
N TYR A 104 -2.21 31.52 -3.31
CA TYR A 104 -2.14 31.83 -1.88
C TYR A 104 -3.26 32.81 -1.50
N ALA A 105 -3.70 32.83 -0.23
CA ALA A 105 -4.95 33.51 0.10
C ALA A 105 -4.95 35.01 -0.20
N GLY A 106 -3.81 35.69 0.01
CA GLY A 106 -3.69 37.12 -0.24
C GLY A 106 -3.55 37.50 -1.71
N GLN A 107 -3.44 36.53 -2.62
CA GLN A 107 -3.31 36.79 -4.04
C GLN A 107 -4.66 37.20 -4.63
N LEU A 108 -4.67 38.24 -5.45
CA LEU A 108 -5.86 38.64 -6.21
C LEU A 108 -6.29 37.52 -7.16
N ARG A 109 -7.60 37.27 -7.23
CA ARG A 109 -8.14 36.29 -8.17
C ARG A 109 -8.04 36.82 -9.60
N PRO A 110 -7.94 35.95 -10.62
CA PRO A 110 -8.15 36.37 -12.00
C PRO A 110 -9.47 37.11 -12.15
N GLY A 111 -9.45 38.33 -12.72
CA GLY A 111 -10.64 39.17 -12.86
C GLY A 111 -11.04 39.95 -11.59
N ALA A 112 -10.18 40.02 -10.56
CA ALA A 112 -10.43 40.76 -9.35
C ALA A 112 -10.81 42.24 -9.62
N THR A 113 -11.89 42.68 -8.99
CA THR A 113 -12.43 44.06 -9.16
C THR A 113 -11.97 45.04 -8.08
N GLY A 114 -11.26 44.56 -7.07
CA GLY A 114 -10.77 45.39 -5.98
C GLY A 114 -9.70 44.69 -5.14
N PRO A 115 -9.05 45.42 -4.22
CA PRO A 115 -7.88 44.93 -3.47
C PRO A 115 -8.19 43.80 -2.47
N ASN A 116 -9.46 43.61 -2.12
CA ASN A 116 -9.91 42.55 -1.20
C ASN A 116 -10.44 41.31 -1.93
N ASP A 117 -10.51 41.36 -3.27
CA ASP A 117 -11.00 40.27 -4.12
C ASP A 117 -9.89 39.24 -4.36
N THR A 118 -9.50 38.59 -3.27
CA THR A 118 -8.39 37.64 -3.18
C THR A 118 -8.90 36.20 -3.16
N TRP A 119 -7.99 35.23 -3.36
CA TRP A 119 -8.36 33.82 -3.28
C TRP A 119 -8.93 33.44 -1.91
N THR A 120 -8.53 34.13 -0.83
CA THR A 120 -8.76 33.70 0.56
C THR A 120 -8.18 32.31 0.83
N THR A 121 -8.16 31.85 2.09
CA THR A 121 -7.64 30.51 2.40
C THR A 121 -8.41 29.44 1.63
N TRP A 122 -9.75 29.54 1.63
CA TRP A 122 -10.66 28.64 0.91
C TRP A 122 -10.36 28.55 -0.58
N GLY A 123 -10.26 29.69 -1.27
CA GLY A 123 -10.05 29.71 -2.72
C GLY A 123 -8.61 29.40 -3.14
N SER A 124 -7.65 29.34 -2.21
CA SER A 124 -6.26 28.99 -2.55
C SER A 124 -6.06 27.51 -2.90
N ALA A 125 -7.02 26.63 -2.54
CA ALA A 125 -6.95 25.19 -2.73
C ALA A 125 -6.66 24.74 -4.17
N THR A 126 -5.64 23.93 -4.41
CA THR A 126 -5.41 23.29 -5.72
C THR A 126 -6.60 22.39 -6.12
N LEU A 127 -7.13 21.61 -5.18
CA LEU A 127 -8.33 20.78 -5.34
C LEU A 127 -9.38 21.10 -4.27
N ILE A 128 -10.59 21.46 -4.71
CA ILE A 128 -11.76 21.66 -3.84
C ILE A 128 -12.78 20.54 -4.08
N ILE A 129 -13.24 19.89 -3.01
CA ILE A 129 -14.23 18.82 -3.06
C ILE A 129 -15.50 19.28 -2.32
N ARG A 130 -16.64 19.27 -3.01
CA ARG A 130 -17.98 19.75 -2.58
C ARG A 130 -19.06 18.69 -2.73
N ALA A 131 -18.68 17.45 -2.96
CA ALA A 131 -19.60 16.34 -3.19
C ALA A 131 -19.13 15.06 -2.51
N PRO A 132 -20.05 14.13 -2.22
CA PRO A 132 -19.71 12.91 -1.51
C PRO A 132 -19.06 11.86 -2.41
N ASP A 133 -18.44 10.86 -1.78
CA ASP A 133 -17.86 9.69 -2.43
C ASP A 133 -16.71 10.02 -3.40
N PHE A 134 -16.04 11.16 -3.21
CA PHE A 134 -14.80 11.49 -3.90
C PHE A 134 -13.67 10.52 -3.52
N ARG A 135 -12.85 10.13 -4.49
CA ARG A 135 -11.63 9.35 -4.26
C ARG A 135 -10.44 9.90 -5.04
N ALA A 136 -9.26 9.85 -4.43
CA ALA A 136 -7.97 10.03 -5.10
C ALA A 136 -7.00 8.91 -4.73
N ALA A 137 -6.27 8.39 -5.73
CA ALA A 137 -5.27 7.35 -5.50
C ALA A 137 -4.04 7.51 -6.41
N HIS A 138 -2.86 7.10 -5.91
CA HIS A 138 -1.62 6.95 -6.67
C HIS A 138 -1.18 8.23 -7.41
N LEU A 139 -1.31 9.38 -6.77
CA LEU A 139 -0.98 10.68 -7.35
C LEU A 139 -0.49 11.66 -6.28
N THR A 140 0.00 12.80 -6.72
CA THR A 140 0.38 13.91 -5.84
C THR A 140 -0.52 15.12 -6.11
N ILE A 141 -0.93 15.81 -5.05
CA ILE A 141 -1.65 17.08 -5.10
C ILE A 141 -0.85 18.12 -4.33
N GLU A 142 -0.45 19.21 -4.99
CA GLU A 142 0.43 20.22 -4.39
C GLU A 142 -0.14 21.62 -4.50
N ASN A 143 0.14 22.44 -3.49
CA ASN A 143 0.22 23.88 -3.67
C ASN A 143 1.69 24.32 -3.68
N ARG A 144 2.13 24.85 -4.82
CA ARG A 144 3.50 25.28 -5.12
C ARG A 144 3.74 26.77 -4.89
N PHE A 145 2.87 27.45 -4.13
CA PHE A 145 3.20 28.80 -3.65
C PHE A 145 4.59 28.78 -2.99
N ASP A 146 5.48 29.69 -3.43
CA ASP A 146 6.87 29.74 -2.96
C ASP A 146 6.97 30.34 -1.54
N TYR A 147 6.59 29.50 -0.58
CA TYR A 147 6.59 29.84 0.82
C TYR A 147 8.00 30.16 1.33
N LEU A 148 9.02 29.41 0.90
CA LEU A 148 10.38 29.59 1.41
C LEU A 148 10.99 30.92 0.96
N ALA A 149 10.79 31.31 -0.32
CA ALA A 149 11.20 32.63 -0.77
C ALA A 149 10.49 33.74 0.01
N ASN A 150 9.18 33.60 0.21
CA ASN A 150 8.42 34.56 1.02
C ASN A 150 8.87 34.58 2.49
N ASP A 151 9.17 33.43 3.09
CA ASP A 151 9.59 33.32 4.48
C ASP A 151 11.02 33.82 4.71
N ALA A 152 11.86 33.83 3.68
CA ALA A 152 13.21 34.41 3.73
C ALA A 152 13.20 35.95 3.79
N LEU A 153 12.11 36.61 3.34
CA LEU A 153 12.03 38.07 3.29
C LEU A 153 12.00 38.69 4.70
N PRO A 154 12.43 39.97 4.86
CA PRO A 154 12.17 40.75 6.06
C PRO A 154 10.68 40.80 6.38
N LYS A 155 10.30 40.74 7.67
CA LYS A 155 8.90 40.65 8.12
C LYS A 155 7.97 41.70 7.49
N ALA A 156 8.46 42.91 7.26
CA ALA A 156 7.68 44.01 6.65
C ALA A 156 7.34 43.77 5.16
N GLN A 157 8.09 42.91 4.48
CA GLN A 157 7.96 42.61 3.04
C GLN A 157 7.26 41.26 2.78
N ARG A 158 7.07 40.43 3.81
CA ARG A 158 6.38 39.14 3.67
C ARG A 158 4.92 39.35 3.29
N ILE A 159 4.41 38.46 2.44
CA ILE A 159 2.98 38.30 2.19
C ILE A 159 2.30 37.93 3.51
N ARG A 160 1.44 38.83 3.99
CA ARG A 160 0.71 38.66 5.27
C ARG A 160 -0.26 37.48 5.27
N HIS A 161 -0.86 37.20 4.11
CA HIS A 161 -1.81 36.12 3.89
C HIS A 161 -1.19 35.10 2.92
N SER A 162 -0.28 34.25 3.44
CA SER A 162 0.58 33.32 2.69
C SER A 162 0.25 31.82 2.81
N GLN A 163 -0.82 31.50 3.53
CA GLN A 163 -1.57 30.23 3.43
C GLN A 163 -1.88 29.85 1.97
N ALA A 164 -1.66 28.59 1.67
CA ALA A 164 -1.74 28.05 0.32
C ALA A 164 -2.18 26.59 0.38
N VAL A 165 -3.50 26.37 0.23
CA VAL A 165 -4.13 25.07 0.42
C VAL A 165 -3.86 24.17 -0.79
N ALA A 166 -3.52 22.91 -0.57
CA ALA A 166 -3.42 21.90 -1.63
C ALA A 166 -4.76 21.20 -1.85
N VAL A 167 -5.38 20.72 -0.77
CA VAL A 167 -6.68 20.01 -0.82
C VAL A 167 -7.64 20.62 0.19
N MET A 168 -8.89 20.82 -0.23
CA MET A 168 -9.98 21.24 0.63
C MET A 168 -11.19 20.32 0.48
N THR A 169 -11.72 19.79 1.60
CA THR A 169 -13.05 19.16 1.65
C THR A 169 -14.06 20.15 2.20
N ASP A 170 -14.77 20.80 1.28
CA ASP A 170 -15.72 21.89 1.54
C ASP A 170 -17.11 21.33 1.92
N VAL A 171 -18.03 22.23 2.26
CA VAL A 171 -19.44 21.90 2.51
C VAL A 171 -20.01 21.11 1.33
N GLY A 172 -20.67 20.00 1.64
CA GLY A 172 -21.17 19.02 0.66
C GLY A 172 -20.24 17.83 0.43
N SER A 173 -18.98 17.90 0.87
CA SER A 173 -18.09 16.74 0.91
C SER A 173 -18.46 15.80 2.06
N ASP A 174 -18.47 14.50 1.78
CA ASP A 174 -18.51 13.42 2.77
C ASP A 174 -17.98 12.13 2.15
N ARG A 175 -17.35 11.27 2.94
CA ARG A 175 -16.71 10.02 2.46
C ARG A 175 -15.64 10.27 1.39
N ALA A 176 -14.86 11.35 1.55
CA ALA A 176 -13.70 11.63 0.70
C ALA A 176 -12.54 10.69 1.08
N ALA A 177 -11.98 9.95 0.13
CA ALA A 177 -10.90 9.01 0.37
C ALA A 177 -9.63 9.34 -0.42
N PHE A 178 -8.49 9.30 0.26
CA PHE A 178 -7.15 9.48 -0.30
C PHE A 178 -6.30 8.26 0.06
N GLU A 179 -5.80 7.55 -0.96
CA GLU A 179 -5.05 6.30 -0.80
C GLU A 179 -3.75 6.35 -1.59
N ASP A 180 -2.60 6.14 -0.92
CA ASP A 180 -1.30 6.25 -1.59
C ASP A 180 -1.19 7.57 -2.38
N VAL A 181 -1.56 8.68 -1.71
CA VAL A 181 -1.47 10.04 -2.25
C VAL A 181 -0.39 10.80 -1.50
N ALA A 182 0.28 11.74 -2.18
CA ALA A 182 1.05 12.78 -1.51
C ALA A 182 0.31 14.13 -1.59
N ILE A 183 0.12 14.81 -0.46
CA ILE A 183 -0.52 16.13 -0.36
C ILE A 183 0.53 17.10 0.18
N HIS A 184 1.02 17.97 -0.70
CA HIS A 184 2.16 18.86 -0.41
C HIS A 184 1.77 20.33 -0.38
N GLY A 185 2.24 21.03 0.64
CA GLY A 185 2.18 22.48 0.73
C GLY A 185 3.14 22.97 1.81
N TYR A 186 2.88 24.15 2.35
CA TYR A 186 3.58 24.69 3.52
C TYR A 186 2.54 25.07 4.58
N GLN A 187 2.07 26.31 4.55
CA GLN A 187 1.03 26.77 5.47
C GLN A 187 -0.37 26.39 4.94
N ASP A 188 -1.20 25.80 5.81
CA ASP A 188 -2.59 25.42 5.54
C ASP A 188 -2.73 24.38 4.40
N THR A 189 -1.89 23.34 4.37
CA THR A 189 -1.83 22.37 3.24
C THR A 189 -3.13 21.58 2.99
N LEU A 190 -3.74 21.02 4.04
CA LEU A 190 -4.93 20.17 3.97
C LEU A 190 -6.04 20.76 4.83
N PHE A 191 -7.09 21.27 4.15
CA PHE A 191 -8.25 21.88 4.80
C PHE A 191 -9.44 20.92 4.82
N LEU A 192 -9.67 20.27 5.95
CA LEU A 192 -10.81 19.40 6.17
C LEU A 192 -11.97 20.20 6.78
N LEU A 193 -12.71 20.96 5.96
CA LEU A 193 -13.77 21.83 6.47
C LEU A 193 -15.01 21.05 6.91
N ALA A 194 -15.48 20.10 6.11
CA ALA A 194 -16.73 19.37 6.39
C ALA A 194 -16.65 17.88 6.03
N GLY A 195 -17.59 17.12 6.58
CA GLY A 195 -17.78 15.69 6.33
C GLY A 195 -16.67 14.80 6.86
N ARG A 196 -16.71 13.54 6.43
CA ARG A 196 -15.69 12.53 6.76
C ARG A 196 -14.68 12.40 5.64
N SER A 197 -13.40 12.38 6.01
CA SER A 197 -12.28 12.11 5.11
C SER A 197 -11.41 10.98 5.65
N LEU A 198 -10.99 10.06 4.78
CA LEU A 198 -9.99 9.04 5.08
C LEU A 198 -8.73 9.29 4.27
N ILE A 199 -7.60 9.37 4.96
CA ILE A 199 -6.27 9.49 4.39
C ILE A 199 -5.47 8.26 4.81
N ARG A 200 -5.15 7.37 3.87
CA ARG A 200 -4.47 6.09 4.18
C ARG A 200 -3.25 5.86 3.31
N ASN A 201 -2.20 5.28 3.90
CA ASN A 201 -0.92 5.01 3.22
C ASN A 201 -0.34 6.23 2.47
N SER A 202 -0.63 7.42 2.98
CA SER A 202 -0.41 8.67 2.26
C SER A 202 0.67 9.50 2.95
N LEU A 203 1.14 10.53 2.26
CA LEU A 203 2.07 11.53 2.78
C LEU A 203 1.37 12.89 2.79
N VAL A 204 1.32 13.55 3.95
CA VAL A 204 0.88 14.95 4.05
C VAL A 204 2.04 15.76 4.59
N SER A 205 2.42 16.85 3.92
CA SER A 205 3.55 17.68 4.35
C SER A 205 3.23 19.16 4.34
N GLY A 206 3.65 19.85 5.40
CA GLY A 206 3.61 21.31 5.51
C GLY A 206 4.35 21.80 6.74
N ASN A 207 4.12 23.04 7.16
CA ASN A 207 4.77 23.61 8.36
C ASN A 207 3.78 24.19 9.38
N VAL A 208 3.02 25.22 9.03
CA VAL A 208 2.10 25.92 9.92
C VAL A 208 0.68 25.46 9.63
N ASP A 209 0.00 24.91 10.64
CA ASP A 209 -1.41 24.52 10.62
C ASP A 209 -1.77 23.64 9.41
N PHE A 210 -0.86 22.78 8.98
CA PHE A 210 -0.95 22.21 7.64
C PHE A 210 -2.01 21.11 7.52
N ILE A 211 -2.61 20.68 8.62
CA ILE A 211 -3.84 19.88 8.66
C ILE A 211 -4.83 20.60 9.58
N PHE A 212 -5.90 21.16 9.04
CA PHE A 212 -6.79 22.04 9.80
C PHE A 212 -8.24 21.93 9.34
N GLY A 213 -9.17 22.40 10.16
CA GLY A 213 -10.60 22.43 9.83
C GLY A 213 -11.49 21.73 10.85
N ALA A 214 -12.79 21.75 10.56
CA ALA A 214 -13.85 21.28 11.46
C ALA A 214 -14.29 19.84 11.20
N GLY A 215 -14.01 19.30 10.00
CA GLY A 215 -14.44 17.97 9.58
C GLY A 215 -13.75 16.82 10.32
N THR A 216 -14.30 15.62 10.15
CA THR A 216 -13.71 14.39 10.69
C THR A 216 -12.66 13.86 9.71
N GLY A 217 -11.38 13.95 10.09
CA GLY A 217 -10.26 13.46 9.31
C GLY A 217 -9.63 12.23 9.96
N LEU A 218 -9.76 11.06 9.33
CA LEU A 218 -9.12 9.83 9.78
C LEU A 218 -7.86 9.55 8.96
N PHE A 219 -6.71 9.53 9.62
CA PHE A 219 -5.41 9.23 9.04
C PHE A 219 -4.95 7.86 9.51
N ILE A 220 -4.59 6.96 8.59
CA ILE A 220 -4.19 5.59 8.91
C ILE A 220 -2.89 5.24 8.17
N ASP A 221 -1.90 4.71 8.89
CA ASP A 221 -0.64 4.19 8.32
C ASP A 221 0.04 5.24 7.39
N SER A 222 -0.12 6.52 7.72
CA SER A 222 0.30 7.65 6.88
C SER A 222 1.47 8.41 7.50
N GLU A 223 2.23 9.09 6.65
CA GLU A 223 3.32 9.96 7.05
C GLU A 223 2.87 11.42 7.09
N ILE A 224 3.13 12.08 8.20
CA ILE A 224 2.84 13.50 8.43
C ILE A 224 4.19 14.20 8.58
N ARG A 225 4.64 14.91 7.54
CA ARG A 225 6.01 15.41 7.42
C ARG A 225 6.09 16.91 7.64
N MET A 226 6.78 17.32 8.70
CA MET A 226 7.11 18.73 8.95
C MET A 226 8.15 19.21 7.92
N ARG A 227 7.84 20.31 7.23
CA ARG A 227 8.73 20.92 6.25
C ARG A 227 9.61 22.01 6.87
N THR A 228 10.73 22.26 6.20
CA THR A 228 11.68 23.31 6.54
C THR A 228 11.08 24.71 6.46
N ARG A 229 11.78 25.66 7.06
CA ARG A 229 11.49 27.10 6.99
C ARG A 229 12.77 27.87 6.68
N ALA A 230 12.61 28.98 5.97
CA ALA A 230 13.72 29.87 5.69
C ALA A 230 14.02 30.79 6.88
N SER A 231 12.99 31.16 7.67
CA SER A 231 13.18 31.97 8.86
C SER A 231 13.38 31.14 10.12
N THR A 232 14.36 31.54 10.94
CA THR A 232 14.59 30.95 12.25
C THR A 232 13.51 31.39 13.24
N GLN A 233 12.84 30.42 13.85
CA GLN A 233 11.85 30.63 14.90
C GLN A 233 12.12 29.64 16.04
N GLN A 234 11.60 29.92 17.24
CA GLN A 234 11.60 28.94 18.32
C GLN A 234 10.64 27.78 18.00
N THR A 235 9.41 28.10 17.59
CA THR A 235 8.44 27.14 17.06
C THR A 235 8.35 27.34 15.55
N TRP A 236 8.79 26.34 14.79
CA TRP A 236 8.79 26.33 13.34
C TRP A 236 7.39 26.08 12.78
N GLY A 237 6.54 25.32 13.48
CA GLY A 237 5.18 25.10 13.04
C GLY A 237 4.33 24.21 13.94
N TYR A 238 3.15 23.86 13.42
CA TYR A 238 2.09 23.16 14.11
C TYR A 238 1.51 22.15 13.13
N LEU A 239 1.48 20.87 13.50
CA LEU A 239 0.97 19.84 12.59
C LEU A 239 -0.53 20.03 12.33
N THR A 240 -1.28 20.30 13.40
CA THR A 240 -2.74 20.39 13.34
C THR A 240 -3.29 21.69 13.89
N ALA A 241 -4.39 22.15 13.30
CA ALA A 241 -5.19 23.26 13.82
C ALA A 241 -6.69 22.94 13.70
N PRO A 242 -7.20 21.97 14.48
CA PRO A 242 -8.60 21.59 14.39
C PRO A 242 -9.52 22.70 14.90
N SER A 243 -10.66 22.84 14.25
CA SER A 243 -11.78 23.71 14.63
C SER A 243 -13.07 22.91 14.75
N THR A 244 -12.95 21.65 15.16
CA THR A 244 -14.05 20.71 15.35
C THR A 244 -15.06 21.30 16.32
N ASP A 245 -16.33 21.28 15.93
CA ASP A 245 -17.43 21.66 16.81
C ASP A 245 -17.49 20.73 18.04
N ILE A 246 -17.81 21.27 19.21
CA ILE A 246 -17.87 20.54 20.48
C ILE A 246 -18.84 19.36 20.42
N ASP A 247 -19.93 19.46 19.65
CA ASP A 247 -20.95 18.42 19.51
C ASP A 247 -20.54 17.30 18.54
N SER A 248 -19.44 17.46 17.80
CA SER A 248 -18.93 16.42 16.90
C SER A 248 -18.06 15.43 17.67
N ASP A 249 -18.39 14.13 17.62
CA ASP A 249 -17.65 13.07 18.33
C ASP A 249 -16.16 12.99 17.95
N TYR A 250 -15.82 13.24 16.69
CA TYR A 250 -14.46 13.09 16.15
C TYR A 250 -14.03 14.30 15.33
N GLY A 251 -12.80 14.77 15.58
CA GLY A 251 -12.09 15.74 14.74
C GLY A 251 -11.03 15.05 13.89
N LEU A 252 -9.77 15.41 14.13
CA LEU A 252 -8.61 14.85 13.43
C LEU A 252 -8.05 13.66 14.21
N VAL A 253 -8.10 12.46 13.64
CA VAL A 253 -7.68 11.20 14.29
C VAL A 253 -6.56 10.55 13.49
N PHE A 254 -5.44 10.26 14.14
CA PHE A 254 -4.25 9.68 13.53
C PHE A 254 -3.96 8.31 14.13
N LEU A 255 -4.13 7.24 13.35
CA LEU A 255 -3.90 5.85 13.76
C LEU A 255 -2.64 5.32 13.09
N ARG A 256 -1.68 4.84 13.89
CA ARG A 256 -0.42 4.21 13.40
C ARG A 256 0.35 5.06 12.40
N CYS A 257 0.27 6.39 12.53
CA CYS A 257 0.95 7.31 11.65
C CYS A 257 2.42 7.48 12.05
N ARG A 258 3.20 8.16 11.20
CA ARG A 258 4.58 8.59 11.50
C ARG A 258 4.67 10.10 11.35
N LEU A 259 5.06 10.79 12.43
CA LEU A 259 5.36 12.22 12.41
C LEU A 259 6.86 12.37 12.15
N THR A 260 7.20 12.74 10.92
CA THR A 260 8.57 12.88 10.43
C THR A 260 8.89 14.34 10.11
N ARG A 261 10.13 14.63 9.74
CA ARG A 261 10.56 15.97 9.34
C ARG A 261 11.52 15.93 8.17
N GLU A 262 11.52 17.01 7.38
CA GLU A 262 12.57 17.27 6.40
C GLU A 262 13.92 17.52 7.09
N PRO A 263 15.05 17.24 6.41
CA PRO A 263 16.38 17.62 6.89
C PRO A 263 16.46 19.11 7.22
N GLY A 264 17.05 19.44 8.37
CA GLY A 264 17.22 20.84 8.82
C GLY A 264 16.10 21.37 9.73
N VAL A 265 14.98 20.65 9.89
CA VAL A 265 13.98 20.96 10.92
C VAL A 265 14.57 20.66 12.32
N PRO A 266 14.71 21.65 13.22
CA PRO A 266 15.35 21.45 14.52
C PRO A 266 14.60 20.48 15.44
N ASP A 267 15.29 20.00 16.47
CA ASP A 267 14.64 19.30 17.58
C ASP A 267 13.71 20.28 18.34
N HIS A 268 12.60 19.77 18.86
CA HIS A 268 11.64 20.52 19.67
C HIS A 268 11.14 21.83 19.02
N SER A 269 11.04 21.86 17.69
CA SER A 269 10.57 23.02 16.94
C SER A 269 9.10 22.96 16.56
N THR A 270 8.41 21.85 16.78
CA THR A 270 7.07 21.62 16.22
C THR A 270 6.09 21.18 17.29
N SER A 271 4.90 21.79 17.30
CA SER A 271 3.81 21.34 18.17
C SER A 271 2.88 20.38 17.40
N LEU A 272 2.31 19.41 18.10
CA LEU A 272 1.29 18.48 17.59
C LEU A 272 0.04 19.22 17.09
N GLY A 273 -0.34 20.31 17.75
CA GLY A 273 -1.39 21.19 17.27
C GLY A 273 -1.71 22.36 18.17
N ARG A 274 -2.68 23.16 17.74
CA ARG A 274 -3.24 24.30 18.47
C ARG A 274 -4.72 24.50 18.17
N PRO A 275 -5.54 24.99 19.12
CA PRO A 275 -7.00 25.03 18.96
C PRO A 275 -7.41 26.20 18.07
N TRP A 276 -7.85 25.91 16.85
CA TRP A 276 -8.32 26.94 15.96
C TRP A 276 -9.80 27.22 16.24
N HIS A 277 -10.08 28.44 16.70
CA HIS A 277 -11.43 28.98 16.80
C HIS A 277 -11.63 29.96 15.63
N PRO A 278 -12.29 29.56 14.53
CA PRO A 278 -12.46 30.40 13.35
C PRO A 278 -13.21 31.69 13.69
N THR A 279 -12.88 32.78 13.02
CA THR A 279 -13.66 34.01 13.16
C THR A 279 -14.99 33.84 12.40
N THR A 280 -16.06 33.61 13.15
CA THR A 280 -17.41 33.35 12.66
C THR A 280 -18.29 34.58 12.84
N THR A 281 -19.26 34.77 11.94
CA THR A 281 -20.30 35.80 12.09
C THR A 281 -21.51 35.18 12.79
N PHE A 282 -21.87 35.72 13.93
CA PHE A 282 -23.04 35.38 14.73
C PHE A 282 -24.07 36.53 14.66
N ALA A 283 -25.27 36.29 15.20
CA ALA A 283 -26.32 37.32 15.29
C ALA A 283 -25.87 38.56 16.10
N ASP A 284 -24.90 38.40 17.00
CA ASP A 284 -24.45 39.40 17.97
C ASP A 284 -23.02 39.89 17.74
N GLY A 285 -22.41 39.57 16.59
CA GLY A 285 -21.10 40.09 16.19
C GLY A 285 -20.27 39.12 15.36
N ARG A 286 -19.01 39.48 15.11
CA ARG A 286 -18.03 38.65 14.39
C ARG A 286 -16.79 38.44 15.24
N TYR A 287 -16.60 37.23 15.74
CA TYR A 287 -15.55 36.87 16.71
C TYR A 287 -15.17 35.39 16.58
N ALA A 288 -14.13 34.97 17.30
CA ALA A 288 -13.68 33.58 17.35
C ALA A 288 -14.78 32.69 17.94
N ASP A 289 -15.13 31.63 17.21
CA ASP A 289 -16.21 30.72 17.54
C ASP A 289 -15.98 30.00 18.87
N PRO A 290 -16.81 30.22 19.90
CA PRO A 290 -16.61 29.58 21.21
C PRO A 290 -16.84 28.07 21.19
N ASP A 291 -17.66 27.56 20.25
CA ASP A 291 -18.08 26.15 20.21
C ASP A 291 -17.13 25.30 19.33
N ALA A 292 -16.22 25.94 18.60
CA ALA A 292 -15.14 25.29 17.85
C ALA A 292 -14.01 24.75 18.76
N ILE A 293 -14.34 23.84 19.67
CA ILE A 293 -13.41 23.17 20.58
C ILE A 293 -12.74 22.01 19.85
N GLY A 294 -11.68 22.34 19.10
CA GLY A 294 -10.97 21.43 18.20
C GLY A 294 -10.53 20.11 18.84
N SER A 295 -10.63 19.02 18.06
CA SER A 295 -10.22 17.68 18.46
C SER A 295 -9.08 17.16 17.58
N ALA A 296 -8.00 16.71 18.23
CA ALA A 296 -6.87 16.05 17.58
C ALA A 296 -6.35 14.90 18.46
N VAL A 297 -6.30 13.70 17.90
CA VAL A 297 -6.00 12.47 18.65
C VAL A 297 -4.96 11.64 17.91
N PHE A 298 -3.85 11.30 18.58
CA PHE A 298 -2.77 10.47 18.02
C PHE A 298 -2.69 9.12 18.74
N ILE A 299 -2.89 8.02 18.01
CA ILE A 299 -2.97 6.65 18.54
C ILE A 299 -1.92 5.78 17.85
N ASP A 300 -1.11 5.06 18.63
CA ASP A 300 -0.02 4.19 18.15
C ASP A 300 0.93 4.88 17.14
N THR A 301 1.06 6.21 17.25
CA THR A 301 1.77 7.05 16.30
C THR A 301 3.23 7.21 16.70
N TRP A 302 4.15 7.04 15.74
CA TRP A 302 5.57 7.29 15.96
C TRP A 302 5.90 8.78 15.74
N MET A 303 6.68 9.39 16.63
CA MET A 303 6.99 10.81 16.65
C MET A 303 8.50 11.07 16.68
N ASP A 304 9.03 11.80 15.70
CA ASP A 304 10.44 12.23 15.69
C ASP A 304 10.70 13.40 16.66
N ARG A 305 11.97 13.67 16.97
CA ARG A 305 12.44 14.60 18.01
C ARG A 305 12.12 16.08 17.77
N HIS A 306 11.73 16.47 16.56
CA HIS A 306 11.18 17.82 16.31
C HIS A 306 9.92 18.14 17.12
N ILE A 307 9.18 17.13 17.59
CA ILE A 307 8.02 17.36 18.44
C ILE A 307 8.47 17.94 19.78
N GLN A 308 7.81 19.02 20.18
CA GLN A 308 8.05 19.74 21.42
C GLN A 308 7.72 18.87 22.65
N PRO A 309 8.48 18.97 23.76
CA PRO A 309 8.18 18.23 24.99
C PRO A 309 6.79 18.52 25.54
N GLN A 310 6.33 19.77 25.47
CA GLN A 310 4.95 20.16 25.85
C GLN A 310 3.88 19.61 24.89
N GLY A 311 4.26 19.17 23.69
CA GLY A 311 3.37 18.61 22.67
C GLY A 311 2.48 19.65 21.99
N TRP A 312 1.63 20.33 22.74
CA TRP A 312 0.56 21.18 22.23
C TRP A 312 0.83 22.67 22.47
N SER A 313 0.20 23.53 21.67
CA SER A 313 0.31 24.99 21.79
C SER A 313 -1.07 25.63 21.86
N ASP A 314 -1.12 26.84 22.41
CA ASP A 314 -2.30 27.70 22.33
C ASP A 314 -2.46 28.32 20.93
N MET A 315 -3.61 28.98 20.72
CA MET A 315 -3.86 29.84 19.57
C MET A 315 -4.54 31.14 20.00
N GLY A 316 -4.25 32.25 19.29
CA GLY A 316 -4.88 33.54 19.58
C GLY A 316 -6.09 33.81 18.68
N GLY A 317 -7.18 34.32 19.25
CA GLY A 317 -8.37 34.78 18.53
C GLY A 317 -8.82 36.18 18.93
N THR A 318 -9.99 36.58 18.45
CA THR A 318 -10.64 37.86 18.76
C THR A 318 -11.95 37.56 19.49
N ALA A 319 -12.10 38.07 20.71
CA ALA A 319 -13.30 37.91 21.52
C ALA A 319 -14.45 38.79 21.00
N LYS A 320 -15.67 38.52 21.46
CA LYS A 320 -16.88 39.29 21.11
C LYS A 320 -16.75 40.80 21.31
N ASN A 321 -15.98 41.22 22.32
CA ASN A 321 -15.71 42.64 22.61
C ASN A 321 -14.54 43.23 21.78
N GLY A 322 -14.02 42.51 20.78
CA GLY A 322 -12.91 42.92 19.93
C GLY A 322 -11.51 42.75 20.55
N ARG A 323 -11.39 42.34 21.82
CA ARG A 323 -10.09 42.12 22.46
C ARG A 323 -9.45 40.81 21.98
N ARG A 324 -8.12 40.74 22.03
CA ARG A 324 -7.39 39.49 21.77
C ARG A 324 -7.60 38.52 22.94
N ILE A 325 -7.88 37.27 22.61
CA ILE A 325 -8.08 36.14 23.52
C ILE A 325 -7.11 35.02 23.13
N ARG A 326 -6.74 34.17 24.08
CA ARG A 326 -5.94 32.96 23.87
C ARG A 326 -6.78 31.75 24.22
N PHE A 327 -6.75 30.75 23.35
CA PHE A 327 -7.37 29.45 23.54
C PHE A 327 -6.27 28.46 23.88
N PRO A 328 -6.18 28.00 25.13
CA PRO A 328 -5.09 27.17 25.56
C PRO A 328 -5.39 25.68 25.26
N PRO A 329 -4.36 24.84 25.08
CA PRO A 329 -4.56 23.46 24.63
C PRO A 329 -5.34 22.59 25.63
N GLN A 330 -5.30 22.90 26.94
CA GLN A 330 -6.07 22.19 27.97
C GLN A 330 -7.58 22.31 27.81
N ASP A 331 -8.06 23.36 27.15
CA ASP A 331 -9.50 23.56 26.91
C ASP A 331 -9.94 22.87 25.59
N ALA A 332 -8.98 22.42 24.77
CA ALA A 332 -9.22 21.66 23.55
C ALA A 332 -9.30 20.15 23.82
N ARG A 333 -9.74 19.37 22.82
CA ARG A 333 -9.82 17.91 22.88
C ARG A 333 -8.58 17.26 22.28
N PHE A 334 -7.44 17.50 22.93
CA PHE A 334 -6.13 17.01 22.48
C PHE A 334 -5.65 15.85 23.33
N PHE A 335 -5.44 14.71 22.67
CA PHE A 335 -5.11 13.45 23.33
C PHE A 335 -4.11 12.63 22.54
N GLU A 336 -3.41 11.76 23.26
CA GLU A 336 -2.51 10.76 22.70
C GLU A 336 -2.79 9.39 23.33
N TYR A 337 -2.41 8.32 22.64
CA TYR A 337 -2.46 6.97 23.18
C TYR A 337 -1.35 6.12 22.56
N ARG A 338 -0.47 5.58 23.41
CA ARG A 338 0.65 4.71 23.00
C ARG A 338 1.52 5.31 21.89
N SER A 339 1.66 6.65 21.88
CA SER A 339 2.65 7.34 21.05
C SER A 339 4.06 6.81 21.36
N ARG A 340 4.91 6.70 20.34
CA ARG A 340 6.28 6.16 20.46
C ARG A 340 7.29 7.02 19.71
N GLY A 341 8.58 6.78 19.92
CA GLY A 341 9.66 7.54 19.27
C GLY A 341 10.20 8.71 20.11
N PRO A 342 11.28 9.37 19.67
CA PRO A 342 11.99 10.35 20.48
C PRO A 342 11.20 11.65 20.77
N GLY A 343 10.14 11.93 20.01
CA GLY A 343 9.22 13.05 20.26
C GLY A 343 8.01 12.70 21.13
N ALA A 344 7.82 11.42 21.48
CA ALA A 344 6.74 10.96 22.33
C ALA A 344 7.15 11.08 23.81
N VAL A 345 6.56 12.05 24.51
CA VAL A 345 6.82 12.32 25.93
C VAL A 345 5.49 12.30 26.66
N ALA A 346 5.44 11.62 27.80
CA ALA A 346 4.29 11.66 28.71
C ALA A 346 4.51 12.70 29.80
N ASN A 347 3.60 13.66 29.93
CA ASN A 347 3.60 14.67 30.99
C ASN A 347 2.18 15.26 31.16
N ALA A 348 2.02 16.17 32.14
CA ALA A 348 0.72 16.77 32.46
C ALA A 348 0.11 17.59 31.31
N ASP A 349 0.95 18.16 30.43
CA ASP A 349 0.52 18.96 29.28
C ASP A 349 0.10 18.10 28.08
N ARG A 350 0.40 16.79 28.12
CA ARG A 350 0.14 15.80 27.06
C ARG A 350 -0.80 14.71 27.55
N ARG A 351 -2.08 15.08 27.67
CA ARG A 351 -3.16 14.19 28.12
C ARG A 351 -3.18 12.89 27.31
N GLN A 352 -3.24 11.77 28.03
CA GLN A 352 -3.32 10.44 27.43
C GLN A 352 -4.76 9.92 27.52
N LEU A 353 -5.20 9.18 26.51
CA LEU A 353 -6.38 8.33 26.63
C LEU A 353 -6.05 7.12 27.50
N ASP A 354 -7.05 6.58 28.20
CA ASP A 354 -6.98 5.22 28.73
C ASP A 354 -7.40 4.18 27.67
N ASP A 355 -7.21 2.89 27.99
CA ASP A 355 -7.52 1.78 27.07
C ASP A 355 -9.00 1.76 26.64
N GLN A 356 -9.93 2.15 27.52
CA GLN A 356 -11.36 2.16 27.22
C GLN A 356 -11.72 3.32 26.30
N GLN A 357 -11.16 4.51 26.55
CA GLN A 357 -11.31 5.68 25.70
C GLN A 357 -10.70 5.43 24.32
N ALA A 358 -9.53 4.78 24.24
CA ALA A 358 -8.90 4.44 22.98
C ALA A 358 -9.75 3.49 22.12
N GLN A 359 -10.52 2.58 22.72
CA GLN A 359 -11.46 1.71 21.98
C GLN A 359 -12.58 2.48 21.27
N ALA A 360 -12.91 3.70 21.72
CA ALA A 360 -13.89 4.54 21.02
C ALA A 360 -13.40 5.00 19.64
N TYR A 361 -12.08 5.04 19.42
CA TYR A 361 -11.45 5.47 18.17
C TYR A 361 -11.19 4.31 17.18
N ASP A 362 -12.08 3.30 17.14
CA ASP A 362 -12.05 2.26 16.09
C ASP A 362 -12.36 2.89 14.72
N ALA A 363 -11.48 2.62 13.74
CA ALA A 363 -11.59 3.19 12.39
C ALA A 363 -12.96 2.93 11.74
N ARG A 364 -13.56 1.74 11.95
CA ARG A 364 -14.87 1.38 11.39
C ARG A 364 -15.98 2.20 12.02
N ARG A 365 -15.85 2.53 13.31
CA ARG A 365 -16.82 3.40 14.02
C ARG A 365 -16.74 4.84 13.53
N ILE A 366 -15.53 5.39 13.40
CA ILE A 366 -15.29 6.77 12.96
C ILE A 366 -15.88 7.01 11.56
N ILE A 367 -15.78 6.02 10.67
CA ILE A 367 -16.27 6.15 9.30
C ILE A 367 -17.69 5.62 9.08
N ALA A 368 -18.29 4.86 10.02
CA ALA A 368 -19.59 4.22 9.82
C ALA A 368 -20.71 5.21 9.41
N PRO A 369 -21.66 4.82 8.54
CA PRO A 369 -21.78 3.52 7.84
C PRO A 369 -20.99 3.45 6.53
N TRP A 370 -19.89 4.20 6.38
CA TRP A 370 -19.07 4.16 5.17
C TRP A 370 -18.37 2.80 5.01
N HIS A 371 -18.82 2.03 4.01
CA HIS A 371 -18.18 0.77 3.64
C HIS A 371 -16.99 1.02 2.72
N LEU A 372 -15.78 0.91 3.28
CA LEU A 372 -14.54 0.98 2.50
C LEU A 372 -14.38 -0.27 1.65
N ARG A 373 -14.24 -0.08 0.32
CA ARG A 373 -13.67 -1.09 -0.57
C ARG A 373 -12.22 -0.69 -0.84
N PHE A 374 -11.28 -1.38 -0.19
CA PHE A 374 -9.84 -1.22 -0.38
C PHE A 374 -9.13 -2.58 -0.45
N PRO A 375 -7.96 -2.65 -1.12
CA PRO A 375 -7.33 -1.57 -1.90
C PRO A 375 -8.04 -1.30 -3.24
N TYR A 376 -7.83 -0.12 -3.84
CA TYR A 376 -8.18 0.15 -5.24
C TYR A 376 -7.06 -0.42 -6.14
N PRO A 377 -7.36 -0.97 -7.32
CA PRO A 377 -6.35 -1.56 -8.21
C PRO A 377 -5.29 -0.53 -8.65
N LEU A 378 -4.02 -0.91 -8.45
CA LEU A 378 -2.81 -0.14 -8.72
C LEU A 378 -2.48 -0.05 -10.23
N PRO A 379 -1.79 1.00 -10.71
CA PRO A 379 -1.19 1.04 -12.05
C PRO A 379 -0.16 -0.10 -12.24
N ARG A 380 -0.05 -0.62 -13.49
CA ARG A 380 0.54 -1.91 -13.90
C ARG A 380 1.92 -2.31 -13.33
N GLU A 381 2.71 -1.39 -12.76
CA GLU A 381 4.00 -1.71 -12.12
C GLU A 381 3.90 -2.12 -10.64
N ASN A 382 2.75 -1.86 -10.00
CA ASN A 382 2.41 -2.31 -8.65
C ASN A 382 1.06 -3.04 -8.61
N ALA A 383 0.52 -3.50 -9.76
CA ALA A 383 -0.75 -4.22 -9.80
C ALA A 383 -0.79 -5.32 -8.71
N PRO A 384 -1.91 -5.48 -7.97
CA PRO A 384 -2.02 -6.55 -6.99
C PRO A 384 -1.69 -7.87 -7.71
N TYR A 385 -0.83 -8.69 -7.10
CA TYR A 385 -0.60 -10.05 -7.57
C TYR A 385 -1.97 -10.74 -7.62
N THR A 386 -2.50 -10.91 -8.83
CA THR A 386 -3.78 -11.58 -9.09
C THR A 386 -3.57 -12.52 -10.26
N PRO A 387 -4.31 -13.65 -10.32
CA PRO A 387 -4.28 -14.53 -11.46
C PRO A 387 -4.50 -13.78 -12.78
N GLN A 388 -5.50 -12.91 -12.84
CA GLN A 388 -5.84 -12.16 -14.04
C GLN A 388 -4.69 -11.24 -14.51
N ALA A 389 -4.04 -10.51 -13.59
CA ALA A 389 -2.91 -9.66 -13.96
C ALA A 389 -1.71 -10.48 -14.48
N GLU A 390 -1.45 -11.66 -13.91
CA GLU A 390 -0.39 -12.54 -14.40
C GLU A 390 -0.76 -13.17 -15.76
N LEU A 391 -2.04 -13.47 -16.02
CA LEU A 391 -2.51 -13.90 -17.33
C LEU A 391 -2.23 -12.83 -18.38
N GLU A 392 -2.66 -11.60 -18.13
CA GLU A 392 -2.45 -10.47 -19.05
C GLU A 392 -0.96 -10.26 -19.35
N LYS A 393 -0.12 -10.37 -18.32
CA LYS A 393 1.33 -10.23 -18.42
C LYS A 393 1.97 -11.28 -19.34
N TYR A 394 1.50 -12.52 -19.30
CA TYR A 394 2.15 -13.63 -20.01
C TYR A 394 1.41 -14.10 -21.27
N ALA A 395 0.18 -13.63 -21.51
CA ALA A 395 -0.63 -14.04 -22.66
C ALA A 395 0.05 -13.76 -24.01
N GLN A 396 0.87 -12.70 -24.11
CA GLN A 396 1.64 -12.42 -25.33
C GLN A 396 2.78 -13.43 -25.54
N GLN A 397 3.42 -13.87 -24.45
CA GLN A 397 4.54 -14.81 -24.53
C GLN A 397 4.06 -16.25 -24.76
N TRP A 398 2.91 -16.63 -24.22
CA TRP A 398 2.27 -17.94 -24.43
C TRP A 398 0.86 -17.78 -25.00
N PRO A 399 0.69 -17.83 -26.34
CA PRO A 399 -0.63 -17.79 -26.95
C PRO A 399 -1.54 -18.92 -26.45
N GLY A 400 -2.80 -18.58 -26.15
CA GLY A 400 -3.78 -19.54 -25.62
C GLY A 400 -3.63 -19.87 -24.14
N LEU A 401 -2.78 -19.14 -23.40
CA LEU A 401 -2.67 -19.27 -21.95
C LEU A 401 -4.03 -19.01 -21.28
N SER A 402 -4.40 -19.85 -20.32
CA SER A 402 -5.63 -19.73 -19.54
C SER A 402 -5.33 -19.91 -18.06
N LEU A 403 -6.14 -19.25 -17.22
CA LEU A 403 -6.09 -19.45 -15.78
C LEU A 403 -6.53 -20.86 -15.42
N ALA A 404 -5.84 -21.44 -14.45
CA ALA A 404 -6.28 -22.69 -13.87
C ALA A 404 -7.60 -22.50 -13.12
N GLY A 405 -8.54 -23.40 -13.38
CA GLY A 405 -9.86 -23.40 -12.76
C GLY A 405 -10.03 -24.51 -11.73
N THR A 406 -11.14 -24.43 -10.99
CA THR A 406 -11.68 -25.57 -10.23
C THR A 406 -12.81 -26.30 -10.97
N ASP A 407 -13.23 -25.75 -12.11
CA ASP A 407 -14.36 -26.26 -12.88
C ASP A 407 -14.03 -27.64 -13.48
N GLY A 408 -14.98 -28.56 -13.39
CA GLY A 408 -14.82 -29.93 -13.92
C GLY A 408 -14.06 -30.90 -13.02
N ILE A 409 -13.53 -30.47 -11.87
CA ILE A 409 -12.91 -31.37 -10.89
C ILE A 409 -14.02 -32.09 -10.11
N ALA A 410 -14.29 -33.34 -10.46
CA ALA A 410 -15.31 -34.16 -9.83
C ALA A 410 -14.86 -34.74 -8.48
N GLY A 411 -15.82 -35.09 -7.62
CA GLY A 411 -15.54 -35.83 -6.38
C GLY A 411 -14.86 -35.01 -5.28
N ILE A 412 -14.96 -33.68 -5.30
CA ILE A 412 -14.45 -32.80 -4.25
C ILE A 412 -15.55 -31.91 -3.66
N GLN A 413 -15.30 -31.42 -2.45
CA GLN A 413 -16.09 -30.39 -1.78
C GLN A 413 -15.16 -29.32 -1.18
N ALA A 414 -15.68 -28.11 -0.99
CA ALA A 414 -14.91 -27.00 -0.42
C ALA A 414 -15.70 -26.25 0.67
N VAL A 415 -15.05 -26.00 1.80
CA VAL A 415 -15.54 -25.11 2.86
C VAL A 415 -14.65 -23.88 2.89
N ARG A 416 -15.22 -22.71 2.58
CA ARG A 416 -14.47 -21.46 2.43
C ARG A 416 -14.64 -20.55 3.63
N ASN A 417 -13.67 -19.64 3.81
CA ASN A 417 -13.67 -18.61 4.86
C ASN A 417 -13.74 -19.19 6.28
N VAL A 418 -13.04 -20.28 6.55
CA VAL A 418 -12.98 -20.85 7.90
C VAL A 418 -11.91 -20.13 8.71
N ALA A 419 -12.31 -19.39 9.74
CA ALA A 419 -11.37 -18.72 10.63
C ALA A 419 -10.47 -19.77 11.34
N TYR A 420 -9.16 -19.54 11.31
CA TYR A 420 -8.18 -20.39 11.98
C TYR A 420 -7.39 -19.66 13.07
N ALA A 421 -7.35 -18.32 13.04
CA ALA A 421 -6.70 -17.52 14.07
C ALA A 421 -7.27 -16.10 14.14
N GLN A 422 -7.17 -15.50 15.33
CA GLN A 422 -7.39 -14.07 15.54
C GLN A 422 -6.08 -13.43 16.00
N THR A 423 -5.58 -12.45 15.25
CA THR A 423 -4.32 -11.75 15.52
C THR A 423 -4.58 -10.24 15.66
N GLY A 424 -4.78 -9.77 16.89
CA GLY A 424 -5.27 -8.41 17.12
C GLY A 424 -6.64 -8.21 16.48
N THR A 425 -6.75 -7.29 15.51
CA THR A 425 -7.99 -7.03 14.75
C THR A 425 -8.12 -7.86 13.47
N ARG A 426 -7.11 -8.64 13.08
CA ARG A 426 -7.11 -9.46 11.86
C ARG A 426 -7.55 -10.89 12.17
N GLU A 427 -8.69 -11.29 11.63
CA GLU A 427 -9.09 -12.70 11.54
C GLU A 427 -8.36 -13.35 10.37
N LEU A 428 -7.65 -14.45 10.56
CA LEU A 428 -7.00 -15.22 9.50
C LEU A 428 -7.88 -16.42 9.15
N ALA A 429 -8.09 -16.65 7.85
CA ALA A 429 -9.03 -17.64 7.36
C ALA A 429 -8.39 -18.63 6.36
N ALA A 430 -9.03 -19.77 6.21
CA ALA A 430 -8.67 -20.86 5.32
C ALA A 430 -9.83 -21.25 4.40
N ASP A 431 -9.50 -21.71 3.19
CA ASP A 431 -10.40 -22.41 2.29
C ASP A 431 -9.96 -23.87 2.22
N LEU A 432 -10.79 -24.78 2.74
CA LEU A 432 -10.49 -26.22 2.88
C LEU A 432 -11.17 -27.01 1.77
N TYR A 433 -10.37 -27.74 0.99
CA TYR A 433 -10.79 -28.61 -0.12
C TYR A 433 -10.56 -30.07 0.27
N THR A 434 -11.57 -30.93 0.06
CA THR A 434 -11.51 -32.35 0.45
C THR A 434 -12.20 -33.24 -0.60
N PRO A 435 -11.86 -34.55 -0.67
CA PRO A 435 -12.66 -35.52 -1.39
C PRO A 435 -14.10 -35.61 -0.85
N ALA A 436 -15.04 -35.94 -1.73
CA ALA A 436 -16.44 -36.20 -1.40
C ALA A 436 -16.88 -37.57 -1.95
N PRO A 437 -17.27 -38.56 -1.09
CA PRO A 437 -17.30 -38.50 0.38
C PRO A 437 -15.90 -38.70 1.02
N ALA A 438 -15.68 -38.12 2.19
CA ALA A 438 -14.49 -38.39 3.02
C ALA A 438 -14.81 -39.56 3.98
N ALA A 439 -14.18 -40.72 3.78
CA ALA A 439 -14.48 -41.94 4.55
C ALA A 439 -13.44 -42.29 5.63
N SER A 440 -12.31 -41.58 5.69
CA SER A 440 -11.20 -41.81 6.63
C SER A 440 -10.43 -40.51 6.92
N PRO A 441 -9.61 -40.46 7.98
CA PRO A 441 -8.69 -39.34 8.19
C PRO A 441 -7.78 -39.13 6.97
N LEU A 442 -7.86 -37.93 6.41
CA LEU A 442 -7.13 -37.57 5.18
C LEU A 442 -5.73 -37.05 5.51
N PRO A 443 -4.72 -37.30 4.65
CA PRO A 443 -3.46 -36.56 4.74
C PRO A 443 -3.72 -35.08 4.48
N GLY A 444 -3.14 -34.20 5.29
CA GLY A 444 -3.35 -32.76 5.25
C GLY A 444 -2.28 -32.02 4.46
N VAL A 445 -2.66 -30.95 3.75
CA VAL A 445 -1.72 -30.02 3.11
C VAL A 445 -2.15 -28.60 3.40
N ILE A 446 -1.28 -27.80 3.99
CA ILE A 446 -1.46 -26.33 4.08
C ILE A 446 -0.83 -25.70 2.84
N LEU A 447 -1.59 -24.88 2.12
CA LEU A 447 -1.17 -24.18 0.92
C LEU A 447 -0.99 -22.68 1.21
N VAL A 448 0.24 -22.20 1.10
CA VAL A 448 0.64 -20.82 1.40
C VAL A 448 0.83 -20.02 0.11
N HIS A 449 0.03 -18.97 -0.07
CA HIS A 449 0.01 -18.22 -1.32
C HIS A 449 1.26 -17.32 -1.52
N GLY A 450 1.63 -17.11 -2.78
CA GLY A 450 2.64 -16.13 -3.19
C GLY A 450 2.13 -14.68 -3.19
N GLY A 451 2.91 -13.78 -3.79
CA GLY A 451 2.60 -12.34 -3.83
C GLY A 451 3.65 -11.45 -3.14
N GLY A 452 4.86 -11.98 -2.96
CA GLY A 452 6.02 -11.24 -2.47
C GLY A 452 5.83 -10.73 -1.03
N TRP A 453 5.25 -11.53 -0.14
CA TRP A 453 4.95 -11.19 1.28
C TRP A 453 4.00 -10.00 1.49
N ARG A 454 3.76 -9.15 0.49
CA ARG A 454 3.00 -7.89 0.59
C ARG A 454 1.60 -7.94 -0.01
N SER A 455 1.28 -9.00 -0.75
CA SER A 455 0.03 -9.16 -1.48
C SER A 455 -0.31 -10.64 -1.67
N GLY A 456 -1.45 -10.91 -2.29
CA GLY A 456 -1.92 -12.27 -2.55
C GLY A 456 -3.16 -12.63 -1.73
N SER A 457 -3.70 -13.80 -2.02
CA SER A 457 -4.89 -14.34 -1.38
C SER A 457 -4.83 -15.86 -1.40
N ARG A 458 -5.35 -16.52 -0.37
CA ARG A 458 -5.53 -17.99 -0.34
C ARG A 458 -6.28 -18.51 -1.57
N SER A 459 -7.20 -17.73 -2.13
CA SER A 459 -7.97 -18.10 -3.32
C SER A 459 -7.10 -18.33 -4.56
N HIS A 460 -5.87 -17.80 -4.61
CA HIS A 460 -4.96 -18.00 -5.75
C HIS A 460 -4.45 -19.45 -5.83
N LEU A 461 -4.53 -20.22 -4.74
CA LEU A 461 -4.15 -21.63 -4.71
C LEU A 461 -5.35 -22.58 -4.75
N ALA A 462 -6.57 -22.05 -4.93
CA ALA A 462 -7.79 -22.87 -5.06
C ALA A 462 -7.70 -23.96 -6.15
N PRO A 463 -7.19 -23.68 -7.37
CA PRO A 463 -7.06 -24.71 -8.41
C PRO A 463 -6.10 -25.84 -8.03
N LEU A 464 -5.01 -25.52 -7.31
CA LEU A 464 -4.05 -26.51 -6.82
C LEU A 464 -4.63 -27.31 -5.65
N ALA A 465 -5.28 -26.64 -4.70
CA ALA A 465 -5.95 -27.30 -3.58
C ALA A 465 -7.03 -28.28 -4.06
N ALA A 466 -7.81 -27.90 -5.07
CA ALA A 466 -8.82 -28.76 -5.68
C ALA A 466 -8.22 -30.02 -6.34
N ARG A 467 -7.07 -29.88 -7.03
CA ARG A 467 -6.34 -31.01 -7.63
C ARG A 467 -5.76 -31.97 -6.60
N LEU A 468 -5.27 -31.46 -5.48
CA LEU A 468 -4.80 -32.29 -4.36
C LEU A 468 -5.98 -32.96 -3.66
N ALA A 469 -7.11 -32.25 -3.48
CA ALA A 469 -8.33 -32.84 -2.93
C ALA A 469 -8.86 -33.99 -3.81
N ALA A 470 -8.82 -33.85 -5.13
CA ALA A 470 -9.18 -34.94 -6.06
C ALA A 470 -8.25 -36.17 -5.96
N ARG A 471 -7.07 -36.01 -5.36
CA ARG A 471 -6.08 -37.07 -5.10
C ARG A 471 -6.10 -37.58 -3.66
N GLY A 472 -7.11 -37.23 -2.86
CA GLY A 472 -7.29 -37.78 -1.51
C GLY A 472 -6.80 -36.90 -0.36
N TYR A 473 -6.37 -35.66 -0.61
CA TYR A 473 -5.82 -34.79 0.43
C TYR A 473 -6.87 -33.84 1.04
N ALA A 474 -6.74 -33.52 2.34
CA ALA A 474 -7.36 -32.35 2.94
C ALA A 474 -6.47 -31.12 2.68
N ALA A 475 -6.74 -30.41 1.59
CA ALA A 475 -5.93 -29.29 1.13
C ALA A 475 -6.53 -27.95 1.59
N ALA A 476 -5.85 -27.25 2.49
CA ALA A 476 -6.29 -25.97 3.03
C ALA A 476 -5.41 -24.82 2.53
N ALA A 477 -5.98 -23.94 1.69
CA ALA A 477 -5.32 -22.69 1.31
C ALA A 477 -5.55 -21.63 2.40
N VAL A 478 -4.49 -20.97 2.86
CA VAL A 478 -4.55 -20.13 4.07
C VAL A 478 -4.10 -18.70 3.82
N ASP A 479 -4.73 -17.75 4.51
CA ASP A 479 -4.21 -16.39 4.67
C ASP A 479 -2.99 -16.39 5.60
N TYR A 480 -2.18 -15.34 5.54
CA TYR A 480 -1.20 -14.97 6.57
C TYR A 480 -1.08 -13.44 6.62
N ARG A 481 -0.52 -12.89 7.70
CA ARG A 481 -0.31 -11.43 7.78
C ARG A 481 0.75 -10.98 6.78
N LEU A 482 0.35 -10.10 5.87
CA LEU A 482 1.22 -9.51 4.85
C LEU A 482 2.18 -8.47 5.45
N SER A 483 3.21 -8.07 4.72
CA SER A 483 4.22 -7.10 5.17
C SER A 483 3.65 -5.73 5.55
N GLY A 484 2.50 -5.35 4.97
CA GLY A 484 1.76 -4.14 5.35
C GLY A 484 0.90 -4.30 6.61
N GLU A 485 0.69 -5.54 7.07
CA GLU A 485 -0.09 -5.88 8.26
C GLU A 485 0.81 -6.12 9.48
N ALA A 486 1.92 -6.84 9.29
CA ALA A 486 2.90 -7.11 10.34
C ALA A 486 4.29 -7.44 9.76
N LEU A 487 5.33 -7.07 10.51
CA LEU A 487 6.71 -7.44 10.20
C LEU A 487 6.99 -8.90 10.58
N TYR A 488 8.09 -9.43 10.08
CA TYR A 488 8.70 -10.68 10.57
C TYR A 488 8.80 -10.67 12.11
N PRO A 489 8.48 -11.80 12.79
CA PRO A 489 8.19 -13.13 12.24
C PRO A 489 6.69 -13.46 12.07
N ALA A 490 5.80 -12.47 12.10
CA ALA A 490 4.34 -12.67 12.20
C ALA A 490 3.76 -13.71 11.23
N ALA A 491 4.09 -13.61 9.93
CA ALA A 491 3.60 -14.54 8.93
C ALA A 491 4.02 -16.00 9.18
N VAL A 492 5.24 -16.25 9.68
CA VAL A 492 5.73 -17.60 10.02
C VAL A 492 4.91 -18.19 11.16
N LEU A 493 4.60 -17.36 12.16
CA LEU A 493 3.75 -17.76 13.30
C LEU A 493 2.33 -18.10 12.84
N ASP A 494 1.80 -17.35 11.88
CA ASP A 494 0.48 -17.57 11.30
C ASP A 494 0.40 -18.92 10.57
N ILE A 495 1.42 -19.25 9.75
CA ILE A 495 1.48 -20.56 9.07
C ILE A 495 1.57 -21.72 10.06
N ARG A 496 2.37 -21.58 11.12
CA ARG A 496 2.43 -22.61 12.17
C ARG A 496 1.11 -22.77 12.92
N ARG A 497 0.37 -21.67 13.14
CA ARG A 497 -0.98 -21.73 13.70
C ARG A 497 -1.96 -22.41 12.74
N ALA A 498 -1.83 -22.21 11.43
CA ALA A 498 -2.65 -22.90 10.45
C ALA A 498 -2.43 -24.42 10.44
N VAL A 499 -1.18 -24.88 10.60
CA VAL A 499 -0.87 -26.31 10.77
C VAL A 499 -1.57 -26.90 12.00
N GLN A 500 -1.51 -26.20 13.14
CA GLN A 500 -2.21 -26.62 14.36
C GLN A 500 -3.72 -26.66 14.14
N TRP A 501 -4.30 -25.60 13.55
CA TRP A 501 -5.72 -25.55 13.26
C TRP A 501 -6.19 -26.71 12.36
N LEU A 502 -5.41 -27.11 11.35
CA LEU A 502 -5.80 -28.21 10.47
C LEU A 502 -5.91 -29.56 11.22
N ARG A 503 -5.13 -29.73 12.29
CA ARG A 503 -5.22 -30.91 13.18
C ARG A 503 -6.46 -30.89 14.06
N GLU A 504 -6.87 -29.69 14.51
CA GLU A 504 -7.88 -29.50 15.56
C GLU A 504 -9.29 -29.24 15.00
N GLN A 505 -9.40 -28.75 13.77
CA GLN A 505 -10.69 -28.46 13.16
C GLN A 505 -11.56 -29.71 13.04
N SER A 506 -12.89 -29.54 13.10
CA SER A 506 -13.87 -30.63 13.11
C SER A 506 -14.67 -30.78 11.81
N LEU A 507 -14.28 -30.09 10.73
CA LEU A 507 -14.97 -30.11 9.44
C LEU A 507 -14.71 -31.41 8.68
N VAL A 508 -13.50 -31.93 8.78
CA VAL A 508 -13.08 -33.21 8.17
C VAL A 508 -12.05 -33.89 9.06
N PRO A 509 -12.06 -35.22 9.22
CA PRO A 509 -10.98 -35.90 9.91
C PRO A 509 -9.67 -35.76 9.10
N VAL A 510 -8.64 -35.23 9.75
CA VAL A 510 -7.27 -35.13 9.20
C VAL A 510 -6.35 -36.01 10.03
N ASP A 511 -5.48 -36.74 9.36
CA ASP A 511 -4.42 -37.50 10.00
C ASP A 511 -3.33 -36.55 10.53
N SER A 512 -3.32 -36.36 11.86
CA SER A 512 -2.41 -35.42 12.53
C SER A 512 -0.92 -35.72 12.33
N GLY A 513 -0.59 -36.99 11.99
CA GLY A 513 0.77 -37.45 11.71
C GLY A 513 1.17 -37.36 10.24
N ARG A 514 0.28 -36.90 9.36
CA ARG A 514 0.52 -36.78 7.91
C ARG A 514 0.09 -35.41 7.40
N ILE A 515 0.86 -34.38 7.75
CA ILE A 515 0.62 -33.00 7.31
C ILE A 515 1.84 -32.45 6.59
N ALA A 516 1.62 -31.86 5.41
CA ALA A 516 2.64 -31.17 4.63
C ALA A 516 2.42 -29.64 4.61
N LEU A 517 3.50 -28.89 4.41
CA LEU A 517 3.46 -27.50 3.99
C LEU A 517 3.78 -27.40 2.51
N LEU A 518 2.97 -26.66 1.77
CA LEU A 518 3.19 -26.33 0.38
C LEU A 518 3.07 -24.83 0.22
N GLY A 519 3.97 -24.20 -0.52
CA GLY A 519 3.85 -22.77 -0.81
C GLY A 519 4.39 -22.35 -2.15
N ALA A 520 3.92 -21.20 -2.63
CA ALA A 520 4.35 -20.62 -3.89
C ALA A 520 5.06 -19.27 -3.73
N SER A 521 6.21 -19.08 -4.36
CA SER A 521 7.03 -17.86 -4.30
C SER A 521 7.36 -17.49 -2.84
N ALA A 522 6.96 -16.31 -2.38
CA ALA A 522 7.00 -15.93 -0.96
C ALA A 522 6.36 -16.97 -0.03
N GLY A 523 5.30 -17.64 -0.47
CA GLY A 523 4.68 -18.73 0.28
C GLY A 523 5.55 -19.99 0.35
N GLY A 524 6.35 -20.28 -0.70
CA GLY A 524 7.31 -21.39 -0.71
C GLY A 524 8.44 -21.17 0.29
N HIS A 525 8.97 -19.94 0.32
CA HIS A 525 9.89 -19.47 1.36
C HIS A 525 9.29 -19.61 2.77
N LEU A 526 8.05 -19.15 2.98
CA LEU A 526 7.37 -19.27 4.28
C LEU A 526 7.10 -20.72 4.68
N ALA A 527 6.72 -21.59 3.72
CA ALA A 527 6.51 -23.02 3.95
C ALA A 527 7.81 -23.69 4.39
N ALA A 528 8.92 -23.43 3.70
CA ALA A 528 10.24 -23.94 4.07
C ALA A 528 10.68 -23.44 5.45
N LEU A 529 10.49 -22.15 5.76
CA LEU A 529 10.87 -21.57 7.04
C LEU A 529 10.01 -22.07 8.20
N ALA A 530 8.70 -22.15 8.01
CA ALA A 530 7.76 -22.61 9.03
C ALA A 530 7.89 -24.11 9.29
N GLY A 531 8.19 -24.90 8.26
CA GLY A 531 8.33 -26.35 8.31
C GLY A 531 9.69 -26.83 8.81
N ALA A 532 10.74 -26.01 8.74
CA ALA A 532 12.04 -26.36 9.28
C ALA A 532 11.98 -26.52 10.81
N ALA A 533 12.48 -27.63 11.32
CA ALA A 533 12.70 -27.83 12.75
C ALA A 533 13.98 -27.12 13.23
N GLY A 534 14.12 -26.91 14.54
CA GLY A 534 15.29 -26.24 15.11
C GLY A 534 15.32 -24.71 14.96
N THR A 535 14.22 -24.11 14.50
CA THR A 535 14.05 -22.64 14.50
C THR A 535 14.06 -22.07 15.92
N PRO A 536 14.60 -20.85 16.14
CA PRO A 536 14.65 -20.21 17.45
C PRO A 536 13.24 -19.98 18.02
N GLU A 537 13.15 -19.78 19.34
CA GLU A 537 11.89 -19.59 20.06
C GLU A 537 11.04 -18.44 19.50
N VAL A 538 11.68 -17.39 18.96
CA VAL A 538 11.00 -16.26 18.30
C VAL A 538 10.14 -16.67 17.10
N LEU A 539 10.42 -17.83 16.49
CA LEU A 539 9.63 -18.41 15.40
C LEU A 539 8.59 -19.42 15.88
N GLN A 540 8.51 -19.68 17.17
CA GLN A 540 7.57 -20.62 17.76
C GLN A 540 6.44 -19.86 18.45
N PRO A 541 5.18 -19.98 18.00
CA PRO A 541 4.04 -19.45 18.73
C PRO A 541 4.01 -19.95 20.19
N SER A 542 3.79 -19.04 21.14
CA SER A 542 3.75 -19.35 22.59
C SER A 542 2.60 -20.29 22.99
N GLN A 543 1.60 -20.47 22.13
CA GLN A 543 0.39 -21.25 22.38
C GLN A 543 0.31 -22.54 21.53
N LEU A 544 1.37 -22.93 20.83
CA LEU A 544 1.38 -24.21 20.11
C LEU A 544 1.42 -25.38 21.09
N ASP A 545 0.64 -26.42 20.79
CA ASP A 545 0.88 -27.74 21.37
C ASP A 545 2.23 -28.27 20.88
N ARG A 546 3.23 -28.24 21.79
CA ARG A 546 4.60 -28.71 21.53
C ARG A 546 4.71 -30.23 21.49
N SER A 547 3.64 -30.96 21.85
CA SER A 547 3.61 -32.42 21.80
C SER A 547 3.17 -32.94 20.43
N ALA A 548 2.53 -32.11 19.60
CA ALA A 548 2.16 -32.47 18.24
C ALA A 548 3.41 -32.64 17.36
N PRO A 549 3.42 -33.62 16.44
CA PRO A 549 4.56 -33.83 15.55
C PRO A 549 4.82 -32.59 14.68
N GLY A 550 6.04 -32.50 14.10
CA GLY A 550 6.32 -31.54 13.02
C GLY A 550 5.48 -31.83 11.77
N VAL A 551 5.69 -31.08 10.70
CA VAL A 551 5.14 -31.46 9.37
C VAL A 551 6.02 -32.52 8.73
N GLN A 552 5.45 -33.38 7.89
CA GLN A 552 6.12 -34.56 7.32
C GLN A 552 6.74 -34.29 5.95
N ALA A 553 6.32 -33.23 5.26
CA ALA A 553 6.86 -32.86 3.96
C ALA A 553 6.78 -31.36 3.71
N ILE A 554 7.71 -30.85 2.90
CA ILE A 554 7.73 -29.47 2.42
C ILE A 554 7.71 -29.48 0.88
N VAL A 555 6.86 -28.67 0.28
CA VAL A 555 6.80 -28.44 -1.16
C VAL A 555 6.99 -26.94 -1.42
N ASP A 556 8.09 -26.60 -2.07
CA ASP A 556 8.46 -25.23 -2.42
C ASP A 556 8.30 -25.00 -3.92
N LEU A 557 7.30 -24.20 -4.31
CA LEU A 557 7.12 -23.74 -5.68
C LEU A 557 7.81 -22.39 -5.85
N ASP A 558 9.05 -22.40 -6.32
CA ASP A 558 9.78 -21.19 -6.73
C ASP A 558 10.01 -20.16 -5.60
N GLY A 559 10.10 -20.61 -4.35
CA GLY A 559 10.52 -19.85 -3.18
C GLY A 559 12.04 -19.83 -3.01
N VAL A 560 12.56 -18.67 -2.60
CA VAL A 560 13.99 -18.50 -2.33
C VAL A 560 14.27 -18.93 -0.89
N VAL A 561 15.21 -19.85 -0.68
CA VAL A 561 15.54 -20.40 0.65
C VAL A 561 16.80 -19.79 1.28
N ASP A 562 17.54 -18.97 0.54
CA ASP A 562 18.63 -18.14 1.07
C ASP A 562 18.55 -16.69 0.59
N LEU A 563 18.05 -15.83 1.47
CA LEU A 563 17.90 -14.40 1.26
C LEU A 563 19.22 -13.63 1.49
N THR A 564 20.26 -14.28 2.02
CA THR A 564 21.56 -13.66 2.29
C THR A 564 22.55 -13.80 1.13
N SER A 565 22.30 -14.75 0.22
CA SER A 565 23.11 -14.96 -0.98
C SER A 565 23.22 -13.69 -1.83
N GLU A 566 24.35 -13.52 -2.51
CA GLU A 566 24.53 -12.39 -3.44
C GLU A 566 23.46 -12.37 -4.53
N ALA A 567 23.07 -13.54 -5.05
CA ALA A 567 22.01 -13.69 -6.03
C ALA A 567 20.65 -13.19 -5.51
N ALA A 568 20.30 -13.48 -4.25
CA ALA A 568 19.08 -12.96 -3.65
C ALA A 568 19.18 -11.46 -3.35
N ARG A 569 20.30 -11.01 -2.75
CA ARG A 569 20.52 -9.60 -2.40
C ARG A 569 20.51 -8.67 -3.61
N TYR A 570 20.95 -9.12 -4.79
CA TYR A 570 20.82 -8.35 -6.03
C TYR A 570 19.36 -7.89 -6.29
N TYR A 571 18.38 -8.73 -5.96
CA TYR A 571 16.96 -8.41 -6.15
C TYR A 571 16.28 -7.83 -4.90
N GLU A 572 16.76 -8.19 -3.71
CA GLU A 572 16.07 -7.89 -2.46
C GLU A 572 16.73 -6.77 -1.63
N ASP A 573 18.00 -6.44 -1.86
CA ASP A 573 18.78 -5.50 -1.04
C ASP A 573 19.12 -4.18 -1.78
N SER A 574 18.16 -3.63 -2.52
CA SER A 574 18.37 -2.40 -3.29
C SER A 574 18.34 -1.15 -2.39
N PRO A 575 19.35 -0.24 -2.47
CA PRO A 575 19.32 1.05 -1.76
C PRO A 575 18.31 2.04 -2.37
N ALA A 576 17.91 1.84 -3.63
CA ALA A 576 17.04 2.77 -4.35
C ALA A 576 15.55 2.55 -4.06
N LYS A 577 15.16 1.33 -3.65
CA LYS A 577 13.76 0.96 -3.40
C LYS A 577 13.68 -0.20 -2.41
N PRO A 578 12.88 -0.09 -1.33
CA PRO A 578 12.61 -1.21 -0.45
C PRO A 578 11.98 -2.38 -1.22
N SER A 579 12.59 -3.57 -1.14
CA SER A 579 12.04 -4.77 -1.75
C SER A 579 10.84 -5.29 -0.96
N ALA A 580 10.11 -6.23 -1.54
CA ALA A 580 8.96 -6.82 -0.86
C ALA A 580 9.38 -7.63 0.38
N PHE A 581 10.53 -8.32 0.29
CA PHE A 581 11.15 -8.95 1.45
C PHE A 581 11.70 -7.94 2.46
N GLY A 582 12.37 -6.88 2.01
CA GLY A 582 12.89 -5.82 2.88
C GLY A 582 11.78 -5.10 3.67
N LEU A 583 10.61 -4.89 3.06
CA LEU A 583 9.42 -4.36 3.76
C LEU A 583 8.90 -5.33 4.83
N TRP A 584 8.93 -6.64 4.57
CA TRP A 584 8.47 -7.65 5.52
C TRP A 584 9.43 -7.84 6.69
N ILE A 585 10.74 -7.85 6.43
CA ILE A 585 11.77 -7.95 7.46
C ILE A 585 11.88 -6.65 8.28
N GLY A 586 11.52 -5.50 7.69
CA GLY A 586 11.62 -4.19 8.33
C GLY A 586 12.89 -3.42 8.00
N GLY A 587 13.67 -3.87 7.00
CA GLY A 587 14.83 -3.17 6.47
C GLY A 587 15.72 -4.02 5.57
N ARG A 588 16.81 -3.41 5.12
CA ARG A 588 17.77 -3.98 4.16
C ARG A 588 18.72 -4.99 4.81
N TYR A 589 19.35 -5.85 4.00
CA TYR A 589 20.36 -6.79 4.49
C TYR A 589 21.56 -6.04 5.07
N ALA A 590 21.95 -4.94 4.42
CA ALA A 590 23.00 -4.05 4.91
C ALA A 590 22.74 -3.48 6.31
N GLU A 591 21.47 -3.44 6.76
CA GLU A 591 21.04 -2.92 8.05
C GLU A 591 20.82 -4.03 9.07
N PHE A 592 20.23 -5.15 8.64
CA PHE A 592 19.80 -6.25 9.51
C PHE A 592 20.26 -7.64 9.03
N PRO A 593 21.57 -7.89 8.89
CA PRO A 593 22.08 -9.12 8.28
C PRO A 593 21.71 -10.39 9.06
N GLU A 594 21.69 -10.32 10.40
CA GLU A 594 21.26 -11.46 11.23
C GLU A 594 19.76 -11.73 11.13
N LEU A 595 18.93 -10.70 10.96
CA LEU A 595 17.48 -10.89 10.81
C LEU A 595 17.16 -11.54 9.46
N TRP A 596 17.87 -11.13 8.41
CA TRP A 596 17.81 -11.77 7.10
C TRP A 596 18.30 -13.22 7.16
N ALA A 597 19.40 -13.50 7.86
CA ALA A 597 19.88 -14.87 8.06
C ALA A 597 18.91 -15.71 8.89
N GLN A 598 18.27 -15.13 9.91
CA GLN A 598 17.25 -15.78 10.73
C GLN A 598 15.98 -16.10 9.92
N ALA A 599 15.70 -15.29 8.89
CA ALA A 599 14.58 -15.50 7.96
C ALA A 599 14.94 -16.37 6.75
N SER A 600 16.17 -16.87 6.60
CA SER A 600 16.54 -17.81 5.53
C SER A 600 16.32 -19.27 5.96
N PRO A 601 15.43 -20.04 5.31
CA PRO A 601 15.25 -21.47 5.58
C PRO A 601 16.56 -22.27 5.57
N LEU A 602 17.51 -21.93 4.69
CA LEU A 602 18.83 -22.57 4.59
C LEU A 602 19.62 -22.58 5.91
N ARG A 603 19.34 -21.64 6.82
CA ARG A 603 19.97 -21.60 8.15
C ARG A 603 19.59 -22.82 9.00
N TYR A 604 18.40 -23.37 8.80
CA TYR A 604 17.82 -24.43 9.64
C TYR A 604 17.76 -25.79 8.96
N ALA A 605 18.24 -25.90 7.71
CA ALA A 605 18.32 -27.16 6.99
C ALA A 605 19.26 -28.15 7.73
N GLY A 606 18.73 -29.33 8.07
CA GLY A 606 19.47 -30.40 8.73
C GLY A 606 18.61 -31.65 8.98
N ALA A 607 19.06 -32.53 9.87
CA ALA A 607 18.44 -33.85 10.10
C ALA A 607 17.00 -33.80 10.63
N SER A 608 16.58 -32.67 11.19
CA SER A 608 15.23 -32.45 11.70
C SER A 608 14.30 -31.79 10.68
N THR A 609 14.83 -31.40 9.51
CA THR A 609 14.03 -30.87 8.41
C THR A 609 13.29 -32.02 7.71
N PRO A 610 12.00 -31.85 7.36
CA PRO A 610 11.27 -32.86 6.59
C PRO A 610 11.81 -33.01 5.16
N PRO A 611 11.53 -34.16 4.49
CA PRO A 611 11.73 -34.28 3.06
C PRO A 611 11.17 -33.08 2.30
N THR A 612 11.93 -32.58 1.33
CA THR A 612 11.60 -31.33 0.62
C THR A 612 11.61 -31.52 -0.90
N LEU A 613 10.51 -31.16 -1.55
CA LEU A 613 10.39 -31.04 -3.01
C LEU A 613 10.48 -29.57 -3.42
N PHE A 614 11.37 -29.27 -4.36
CA PHE A 614 11.38 -28.01 -5.10
C PHE A 614 10.77 -28.20 -6.48
N VAL A 615 9.76 -27.40 -6.83
CA VAL A 615 9.25 -27.30 -8.21
C VAL A 615 9.56 -25.90 -8.70
N ASN A 616 10.57 -25.80 -9.56
CA ASN A 616 11.06 -24.51 -10.04
C ASN A 616 10.60 -24.19 -11.45
N SER A 617 10.37 -22.91 -11.70
CA SER A 617 10.18 -22.39 -13.05
C SER A 617 11.49 -22.35 -13.83
N ALA A 618 11.39 -21.97 -15.10
CA ALA A 618 12.55 -21.71 -15.94
C ALA A 618 13.36 -20.47 -15.53
N ARG A 619 12.98 -19.76 -14.44
CA ARG A 619 13.61 -18.50 -14.00
C ARG A 619 14.71 -18.75 -12.96
N PRO A 620 16.01 -18.57 -13.30
CA PRO A 620 17.11 -18.98 -12.43
C PRO A 620 17.13 -18.33 -11.04
N ARG A 621 16.63 -17.09 -10.92
CA ARG A 621 16.68 -16.33 -9.67
C ARG A 621 15.96 -17.00 -8.49
N PHE A 622 14.94 -17.81 -8.76
CA PHE A 622 14.16 -18.47 -7.71
C PHE A 622 14.80 -19.77 -7.19
N ARG A 623 16.01 -20.08 -7.66
CA ARG A 623 16.83 -21.19 -7.14
C ARG A 623 17.88 -20.74 -6.13
N ALA A 624 17.92 -19.45 -5.78
CA ALA A 624 18.90 -18.93 -4.84
C ALA A 624 18.82 -19.69 -3.48
N GLY A 625 19.93 -20.33 -3.12
CA GLY A 625 20.05 -21.16 -1.92
C GLY A 625 19.55 -22.61 -2.05
N ARG A 626 18.81 -22.97 -3.10
CA ARG A 626 18.18 -24.29 -3.25
C ARG A 626 19.20 -25.42 -3.22
N ASP A 627 20.22 -25.35 -4.06
CA ASP A 627 21.18 -26.45 -4.20
C ASP A 627 21.97 -26.63 -2.89
N ALA A 628 22.38 -25.55 -2.24
CA ALA A 628 23.00 -25.58 -0.91
C ALA A 628 22.05 -26.14 0.18
N TYR A 629 20.75 -25.88 0.07
CA TYR A 629 19.74 -26.44 0.97
C TYR A 629 19.64 -27.96 0.79
N MET A 630 19.55 -28.41 -0.47
CA MET A 630 19.52 -29.83 -0.82
C MET A 630 20.80 -30.56 -0.40
N GLU A 631 21.97 -29.95 -0.60
CA GLU A 631 23.25 -30.51 -0.16
C GLU A 631 23.30 -30.69 1.38
N LYS A 632 22.83 -29.70 2.15
CA LYS A 632 22.74 -29.82 3.61
C LYS A 632 21.80 -30.94 4.05
N LEU A 633 20.65 -31.09 3.39
CA LEU A 633 19.70 -32.16 3.69
C LEU A 633 20.24 -33.54 3.30
N ALA A 634 20.89 -33.66 2.14
CA ALA A 634 21.55 -34.88 1.71
C ALA A 634 22.64 -35.30 2.69
N ALA A 635 23.47 -34.36 3.16
CA ALA A 635 24.49 -34.60 4.19
C ALA A 635 23.88 -35.06 5.53
N ALA A 636 22.63 -34.69 5.81
CA ALA A 636 21.88 -35.12 6.98
C ALA A 636 21.03 -36.38 6.77
N GLY A 637 21.09 -37.01 5.59
CA GLY A 637 20.29 -38.19 5.25
C GLY A 637 18.80 -37.90 5.00
N VAL A 638 18.43 -36.64 4.76
CA VAL A 638 17.05 -36.22 4.47
C VAL A 638 16.84 -36.17 2.95
N GLU A 639 15.78 -36.82 2.47
CA GLU A 639 15.46 -36.87 1.05
C GLU A 639 15.06 -35.49 0.50
N THR A 640 15.61 -35.13 -0.65
CA THR A 640 15.18 -33.95 -1.40
C THR A 640 15.02 -34.27 -2.87
N ARG A 641 14.11 -33.55 -3.52
CA ARG A 641 13.90 -33.65 -4.97
C ARG A 641 13.74 -32.26 -5.55
N ALA A 642 14.27 -32.05 -6.76
CA ALA A 642 14.04 -30.85 -7.55
C ALA A 642 13.46 -31.23 -8.90
N VAL A 643 12.42 -30.51 -9.32
CA VAL A 643 11.83 -30.60 -10.66
C VAL A 643 11.87 -29.21 -11.27
N GLU A 644 12.47 -29.09 -12.46
CA GLU A 644 12.50 -27.84 -13.21
C GLU A 644 11.53 -27.93 -14.39
N LEU A 645 10.55 -27.03 -14.41
CA LEU A 645 9.59 -26.94 -15.50
C LEU A 645 10.15 -26.00 -16.58
N ALA A 646 10.58 -26.58 -17.70
CA ALA A 646 11.05 -25.82 -18.85
C ALA A 646 9.92 -24.94 -19.45
N ASP A 647 10.30 -23.82 -20.06
CA ASP A 647 9.35 -22.89 -20.72
C ASP A 647 8.18 -22.45 -19.82
N THR A 648 8.50 -22.01 -18.60
CA THR A 648 7.49 -21.56 -17.62
C THR A 648 7.76 -20.14 -17.11
N PRO A 649 6.70 -19.35 -16.83
CA PRO A 649 6.84 -18.15 -16.02
C PRO A 649 7.06 -18.51 -14.55
N HIS A 650 7.45 -17.52 -13.76
CA HIS A 650 7.54 -17.70 -12.30
C HIS A 650 6.22 -18.21 -11.72
N THR A 651 5.08 -17.65 -12.14
CA THR A 651 3.76 -17.93 -11.57
C THR A 651 3.03 -19.08 -12.27
N PHE A 652 3.78 -20.10 -12.71
CA PHE A 652 3.26 -21.23 -13.50
C PHE A 652 2.08 -21.96 -12.84
N TRP A 653 2.01 -21.97 -11.51
CA TRP A 653 0.93 -22.59 -10.73
C TRP A 653 -0.44 -21.92 -10.90
N LEU A 654 -0.50 -20.74 -11.54
CA LEU A 654 -1.77 -20.04 -11.82
C LEU A 654 -2.43 -20.47 -13.14
N PHE A 655 -1.74 -21.26 -13.97
CA PHE A 655 -2.15 -21.51 -15.34
C PHE A 655 -2.39 -22.99 -15.61
N GLU A 656 -3.47 -23.28 -16.32
CA GLU A 656 -3.90 -24.65 -16.64
C GLU A 656 -2.80 -25.43 -17.36
N ARG A 657 -2.06 -24.76 -18.25
CA ARG A 657 -0.97 -25.31 -19.06
C ARG A 657 0.10 -26.08 -18.26
N TRP A 658 0.39 -25.67 -17.03
CA TRP A 658 1.46 -26.28 -16.22
C TRP A 658 0.98 -26.87 -14.91
N LEU A 659 -0.21 -26.49 -14.45
CA LEU A 659 -0.67 -26.85 -13.11
C LEU A 659 -0.90 -28.35 -12.94
N ASP A 660 -1.41 -29.05 -13.95
CA ASP A 660 -1.64 -30.50 -13.86
C ASP A 660 -0.33 -31.25 -13.64
N SER A 661 0.67 -30.99 -14.50
CA SER A 661 1.99 -31.62 -14.37
C SER A 661 2.66 -31.28 -13.04
N ALA A 662 2.57 -30.03 -12.58
CA ALA A 662 3.07 -29.65 -11.26
C ALA A 662 2.33 -30.42 -10.16
N SER A 663 1.00 -30.51 -10.23
CA SER A 663 0.18 -31.21 -9.22
C SER A 663 0.46 -32.71 -9.17
N ASP A 664 0.79 -33.35 -10.30
CA ASP A 664 1.19 -34.76 -10.37
C ASP A 664 2.54 -35.00 -9.68
N GLU A 665 3.53 -34.14 -9.92
CA GLU A 665 4.82 -34.23 -9.25
C GLU A 665 4.69 -34.03 -7.74
N ILE A 666 3.86 -33.05 -7.34
CA ILE A 666 3.58 -32.76 -5.93
C ILE A 666 2.90 -33.96 -5.27
N ALA A 667 1.83 -34.49 -5.84
CA ALA A 667 1.10 -35.61 -5.27
C ALA A 667 1.99 -36.85 -5.14
N ARG A 668 2.77 -37.18 -6.18
CA ARG A 668 3.69 -38.33 -6.15
C ARG A 668 4.73 -38.21 -5.04
N PHE A 669 5.24 -37.00 -4.81
CA PHE A 669 6.18 -36.74 -3.72
C PHE A 669 5.48 -36.85 -2.35
N LEU A 670 4.29 -36.27 -2.21
CA LEU A 670 3.54 -36.33 -0.95
C LEU A 670 3.13 -37.77 -0.59
N ASP A 671 2.73 -38.59 -1.56
CA ASP A 671 2.38 -40.00 -1.36
C ASP A 671 3.59 -40.80 -0.84
N ALA A 672 4.79 -40.49 -1.33
CA ALA A 672 6.04 -41.12 -0.89
C ALA A 672 6.48 -40.61 0.50
N ALA A 673 6.34 -39.31 0.77
CA ALA A 673 6.78 -38.69 2.01
C ALA A 673 5.78 -38.90 3.18
N MET A 674 4.51 -39.18 2.89
CA MET A 674 3.44 -39.38 3.86
C MET A 674 2.64 -40.66 3.55
N PRO A 675 3.28 -41.84 3.54
CA PRO A 675 2.59 -43.10 3.24
C PRO A 675 1.44 -43.34 4.24
N PRO A 676 0.38 -44.08 3.86
CA PRO A 676 -0.64 -44.53 4.79
C PRO A 676 0.00 -45.25 5.98
N ALA A 677 -0.59 -45.15 7.17
CA ALA A 677 -0.21 -46.00 8.28
C ALA A 677 -0.58 -47.46 7.94
N ASP A 678 0.36 -48.39 8.14
CA ASP A 678 0.18 -49.83 7.95
C ASP A 678 -0.86 -50.45 8.91
#